data_AF-A0A1I0A2V6-F1
#
_entry.id   AF-A0A1I0A2V6-F1
#
_cell.length_a   1.000
_cell.length_b   1.000
_cell.length_c   1.000
_cell.angle_alpha   90.00
_cell.angle_beta   90.00
_cell.angle_gamma   90.00
#
_symmetry.space_group_name_H-M   'P 1'
#
loop_
_entity.id
_entity.type
_entity.pdbx_description
1 polymer ?
#
loop_
_entity_poly.entity_id
_entity_poly.type
_entity_poly.pdbx_seq_one_letter_code
_entity_poly.pdbx_strand_id
1 'polypeptide(L)'
;MTHATRPLIAALVAFLLLIPALPAHANDALRAVVAQNMDQIEKPSRRTVGPLIDQIAATGAEGVALLGAWADRRLGLSTDGRVLIVDGDIVTDAVTGAPVPGADPKMLRPNSGVRGVIESALVASQISDPDPAIRSAALESIARSGTADHLAALTAAAADPDPTLQARRDRLRTLLTIQHDDDSATRIAAIESLGGDVGLDFRAVLNPLLSTRQIAATAPPEGANIARELSPGDDALSRNAAYDLLKAQGIAQPRLTADAQRDALAAHIADGAVGGIPVADLSDPAARDRAYKALEATGQVTPAATEAEAQAAIDAHRFYEVYAEPDSAVTDAATAAQRSAQTRLLAMRGVDLGLDALSLASIYFLAAIGLAITFGVMGVINMAHGEFIMMGAYTGYVVQGLISDRTLSLIVALPAAFAVTFIAGVALYRLVIRHLAKRPLETLLATFGVSIALQQLAKNIFGTQARPLTAPGWLEGAITVNDVISISTIRVAIFVLAVLFLGLFLFIMKRTRLGLEVRAVTQNPGMAASMGINPDRIAMMTFGLGSGIAGIAGVAIGLFAQVTSELGQQYIVQSFMTVVVGGVGNIWGTLAGAGLIGVLSKVIESFNPSNTLAAQTFMILFIVIFIQFRPRGIIPQRGRAAEA
;
A
#
# COMPACT_ATOMS: atom_id res chain seq x y z
N MET A 1 -22.35 -15.11 44.13
CA MET A 1 -23.74 -14.58 44.13
C MET A 1 -24.56 -15.41 43.16
N THR A 2 -25.01 -16.57 43.60
CA THR A 2 -25.64 -17.62 42.80
C THR A 2 -26.76 -18.17 43.66
N HIS A 3 -28.02 -17.96 43.26
CA HIS A 3 -29.24 -18.71 43.62
C HIS A 3 -30.53 -17.88 43.48
N ALA A 4 -30.48 -16.55 43.27
CA ALA A 4 -31.68 -15.71 43.21
C ALA A 4 -32.24 -15.39 41.79
N THR A 5 -31.52 -15.70 40.70
CA THR A 5 -31.92 -15.27 39.33
C THR A 5 -32.68 -16.30 38.51
N ARG A 6 -32.70 -17.58 38.93
CA ARG A 6 -33.39 -18.65 38.20
C ARG A 6 -34.94 -18.57 38.19
N PRO A 7 -35.66 -18.18 39.26
CA PRO A 7 -37.12 -18.14 39.20
C PRO A 7 -37.65 -16.96 38.38
N LEU A 8 -36.89 -15.87 38.27
CA LEU A 8 -37.29 -14.67 37.53
C LEU A 8 -37.20 -14.88 36.00
N ILE A 9 -36.19 -15.62 35.55
CA ILE A 9 -36.04 -16.01 34.14
C ILE A 9 -37.12 -17.02 33.74
N ALA A 10 -37.44 -17.98 34.60
CA ALA A 10 -38.51 -18.95 34.34
C ALA A 10 -39.89 -18.29 34.27
N ALA A 11 -40.16 -17.28 35.12
CA ALA A 11 -41.39 -16.50 35.07
C ALA A 11 -41.48 -15.61 33.83
N LEU A 12 -40.35 -15.04 33.36
CA LEU A 12 -40.31 -14.24 32.13
C LEU A 12 -40.55 -15.11 30.88
N VAL A 13 -39.99 -16.32 30.84
CA VAL A 13 -40.20 -17.29 29.75
C VAL A 13 -41.64 -17.81 29.74
N ALA A 14 -42.23 -18.06 30.91
CA ALA A 14 -43.64 -18.45 31.01
C ALA A 14 -44.60 -17.32 30.60
N PHE A 15 -44.25 -16.05 30.87
CA PHE A 15 -45.05 -14.89 30.46
C PHE A 15 -44.95 -14.61 28.95
N LEU A 16 -43.81 -14.89 28.32
CA LEU A 16 -43.63 -14.81 26.86
C LEU A 16 -44.35 -15.92 26.10
N LEU A 17 -44.62 -17.07 26.72
CA LEU A 17 -45.39 -18.18 26.14
C LEU A 17 -46.92 -17.98 26.22
N LEU A 18 -47.39 -16.92 26.88
CA LEU A 18 -48.83 -16.61 27.08
C LEU A 18 -49.33 -15.46 26.19
N ILE A 19 -48.50 -14.94 25.29
CA ILE A 19 -48.95 -14.01 24.25
C ILE A 19 -49.64 -14.85 23.16
N PRO A 20 -50.96 -14.72 22.94
CA PRO A 20 -51.59 -15.39 21.81
C PRO A 20 -50.93 -14.88 20.52
N ALA A 21 -50.38 -15.80 19.73
CA ALA A 21 -49.88 -15.49 18.40
C ALA A 21 -51.03 -14.85 17.61
N LEU A 22 -50.87 -13.57 17.26
CA LEU A 22 -51.73 -12.93 16.28
C LEU A 22 -51.69 -13.81 15.02
N PRO A 23 -52.83 -14.16 14.41
CA PRO A 23 -52.82 -14.93 13.18
C PRO A 23 -51.99 -14.15 12.15
N ALA A 24 -50.90 -14.74 11.67
CA ALA A 24 -50.13 -14.19 10.58
C ALA A 24 -51.08 -14.02 9.39
N HIS A 25 -51.43 -12.77 9.08
CA HIS A 25 -52.22 -12.48 7.90
C HIS A 25 -51.36 -12.85 6.70
N ALA A 26 -51.82 -13.84 5.93
CA ALA A 26 -51.15 -14.19 4.71
C ALA A 26 -51.09 -12.99 3.77
N ASN A 27 -49.90 -12.72 3.22
CA ASN A 27 -49.75 -11.69 2.21
C ASN A 27 -50.38 -12.16 0.89
N ASP A 28 -51.66 -11.84 0.71
CA ASP A 28 -52.44 -12.27 -0.45
C ASP A 28 -51.87 -11.75 -1.78
N ALA A 29 -51.21 -10.58 -1.75
CA ALA A 29 -50.51 -10.04 -2.91
C ALA A 29 -49.30 -10.90 -3.28
N LEU A 30 -48.45 -11.25 -2.30
CA LEU A 30 -47.31 -12.14 -2.52
C LEU A 30 -47.76 -13.53 -2.97
N ARG A 31 -48.84 -14.06 -2.39
CA ARG A 31 -49.43 -15.33 -2.79
C ARG A 31 -49.82 -15.34 -4.27
N ALA A 32 -50.50 -14.28 -4.72
CA ALA A 32 -50.94 -14.16 -6.10
C ALA A 32 -49.74 -14.08 -7.08
N VAL A 33 -48.72 -13.28 -6.74
CA VAL A 33 -47.51 -13.13 -7.56
C VAL A 33 -46.74 -14.46 -7.67
N VAL A 34 -46.54 -15.16 -6.55
CA VAL A 34 -45.86 -16.47 -6.54
C VAL A 34 -46.65 -17.49 -7.36
N ALA A 35 -47.96 -17.59 -7.16
CA ALA A 35 -48.80 -18.56 -7.87
C ALA A 35 -48.82 -18.34 -9.40
N GLN A 36 -48.86 -17.08 -9.84
CA GLN A 36 -48.88 -16.74 -11.27
C GLN A 36 -47.53 -16.96 -11.98
N ASN A 37 -46.42 -17.01 -11.22
CA ASN A 37 -45.07 -17.00 -11.78
C ASN A 37 -44.20 -18.19 -11.34
N MET A 38 -44.80 -19.27 -10.82
CA MET A 38 -44.06 -20.45 -10.33
C MET A 38 -43.07 -21.03 -11.34
N ASP A 39 -43.42 -21.06 -12.64
CA ASP A 39 -42.54 -21.54 -13.70
C ASP A 39 -41.22 -20.76 -13.77
N GLN A 40 -41.28 -19.44 -13.56
CA GLN A 40 -40.12 -18.55 -13.57
C GLN A 40 -39.31 -18.65 -12.26
N ILE A 41 -39.94 -19.01 -11.14
CA ILE A 41 -39.24 -19.23 -9.86
C ILE A 41 -38.49 -20.57 -9.88
N GLU A 42 -39.09 -21.62 -10.48
CA GLU A 42 -38.47 -22.94 -10.58
C GLU A 42 -37.38 -22.98 -11.66
N LYS A 43 -37.59 -22.32 -12.81
CA LYS A 43 -36.64 -22.27 -13.94
C LYS A 43 -36.31 -20.83 -14.31
N PRO A 44 -35.55 -20.10 -13.47
CA PRO A 44 -35.31 -18.69 -13.71
C PRO A 44 -34.34 -18.44 -14.87
N SER A 45 -34.66 -17.45 -15.68
CA SER A 45 -33.81 -16.94 -16.76
C SER A 45 -33.50 -15.47 -16.52
N ARG A 46 -32.22 -15.09 -16.65
CA ARG A 46 -31.76 -13.72 -16.44
C ARG A 46 -32.50 -12.70 -17.30
N ARG A 47 -32.93 -13.10 -18.51
CA ARG A 47 -33.60 -12.18 -19.45
C ARG A 47 -35.05 -11.88 -19.09
N THR A 48 -35.71 -12.74 -18.30
CA THR A 48 -37.16 -12.65 -18.07
C THR A 48 -37.53 -12.46 -16.60
N VAL A 49 -36.60 -12.72 -15.67
CA VAL A 49 -36.88 -12.73 -14.23
C VAL A 49 -37.00 -11.33 -13.59
N GLY A 50 -36.55 -10.26 -14.27
CA GLY A 50 -36.58 -8.89 -13.74
C GLY A 50 -37.98 -8.42 -13.29
N PRO A 51 -38.99 -8.39 -14.17
CA PRO A 51 -40.35 -7.98 -13.80
C PRO A 51 -40.96 -8.79 -12.66
N LEU A 52 -40.62 -10.07 -12.53
CA LEU A 52 -41.06 -10.92 -11.43
C LEU A 52 -40.43 -10.48 -10.11
N ILE A 53 -39.13 -10.21 -10.10
CA ILE A 53 -38.41 -9.74 -8.91
C ILE A 53 -39.02 -8.43 -8.42
N ASP A 54 -39.32 -7.50 -9.33
CA ASP A 54 -39.96 -6.22 -8.99
C ASP A 54 -41.36 -6.42 -8.39
N GLN A 55 -42.15 -7.34 -8.96
CA GLN A 55 -43.47 -7.68 -8.43
C GLN A 55 -43.39 -8.31 -7.04
N ILE A 56 -42.42 -9.19 -6.79
CA ILE A 56 -42.21 -9.80 -5.48
C ILE A 56 -41.73 -8.74 -4.47
N ALA A 57 -40.76 -7.90 -4.84
CA ALA A 57 -40.25 -6.84 -3.97
C ALA A 57 -41.34 -5.83 -3.57
N ALA A 58 -42.26 -5.51 -4.50
CA ALA A 58 -43.39 -4.61 -4.25
C ALA A 58 -44.42 -5.13 -3.23
N THR A 59 -44.37 -6.43 -2.88
CA THR A 59 -45.31 -7.03 -1.91
C THR A 59 -44.94 -6.79 -0.45
N GLY A 60 -43.82 -6.12 -0.16
CA GLY A 60 -43.41 -5.74 1.20
C GLY A 60 -42.39 -6.69 1.82
N ALA A 61 -42.32 -6.70 3.16
CA ALA A 61 -41.25 -7.37 3.91
C ALA A 61 -41.15 -8.88 3.63
N GLU A 62 -42.27 -9.58 3.48
CA GLU A 62 -42.27 -11.02 3.17
C GLU A 62 -41.74 -11.31 1.75
N GLY A 63 -42.03 -10.42 0.79
CA GLY A 63 -41.49 -10.52 -0.58
C GLY A 63 -39.97 -10.31 -0.62
N VAL A 64 -39.47 -9.32 0.12
CA VAL A 64 -38.03 -9.08 0.29
C VAL A 64 -37.35 -10.27 0.97
N ALA A 65 -37.98 -10.86 2.00
CA ALA A 65 -37.46 -12.06 2.67
C ALA A 65 -37.42 -13.28 1.72
N LEU A 66 -38.44 -13.46 0.88
CA LEU A 66 -38.48 -14.51 -0.14
C LEU A 66 -37.34 -14.34 -1.15
N LEU A 67 -37.14 -13.13 -1.66
CA LEU A 67 -36.06 -12.82 -2.60
C LEU A 67 -34.67 -13.06 -1.97
N GLY A 68 -34.48 -12.65 -0.71
CA GLY A 68 -33.24 -12.91 0.03
C GLY A 68 -32.95 -14.40 0.19
N ALA A 69 -33.96 -15.18 0.61
CA ALA A 69 -33.85 -16.63 0.69
C ALA A 69 -33.57 -17.28 -0.69
N TRP A 70 -34.17 -16.74 -1.76
CA TRP A 70 -33.93 -17.22 -3.12
C TRP A 70 -32.49 -16.97 -3.57
N ALA A 71 -31.97 -15.77 -3.33
CA ALA A 71 -30.58 -15.43 -3.62
C ALA A 71 -29.61 -16.32 -2.83
N ASP A 72 -29.88 -16.54 -1.55
CA ASP A 72 -29.05 -17.37 -0.66
C ASP A 72 -29.16 -18.88 -0.90
N ARG A 73 -29.97 -19.32 -1.88
CA ARG A 73 -30.26 -20.73 -2.17
C ARG A 73 -30.93 -21.47 -1.01
N ARG A 74 -31.68 -20.73 -0.20
CA ARG A 74 -32.49 -21.19 0.93
C ARG A 74 -33.97 -21.37 0.60
N LEU A 75 -34.37 -21.08 -0.64
CA LEU A 75 -35.75 -21.27 -1.08
C LEU A 75 -36.00 -22.71 -1.53
N GLY A 76 -37.11 -23.29 -1.10
CA GLY A 76 -37.51 -24.66 -1.43
C GLY A 76 -38.96 -24.76 -1.89
N LEU A 77 -39.26 -25.81 -2.66
CA LEU A 77 -40.61 -26.15 -3.09
C LEU A 77 -41.07 -27.44 -2.39
N SER A 78 -42.15 -27.36 -1.63
CA SER A 78 -42.79 -28.51 -1.00
C SER A 78 -43.52 -29.40 -2.01
N THR A 79 -43.75 -30.67 -1.68
CA THR A 79 -44.57 -31.60 -2.46
C THR A 79 -45.99 -31.09 -2.71
N ASP A 80 -46.50 -30.23 -1.83
CA ASP A 80 -47.83 -29.64 -1.92
C ASP A 80 -47.85 -28.34 -2.75
N GLY A 81 -46.74 -27.98 -3.41
CA GLY A 81 -46.62 -26.78 -4.24
C GLY A 81 -46.38 -25.48 -3.48
N ARG A 82 -46.13 -25.53 -2.16
CA ARG A 82 -45.80 -24.36 -1.32
C ARG A 82 -44.33 -23.97 -1.43
N VAL A 83 -44.07 -22.68 -1.50
CA VAL A 83 -42.71 -22.12 -1.43
C VAL A 83 -42.31 -21.93 0.03
N LEU A 84 -41.18 -22.51 0.42
CA LEU A 84 -40.67 -22.55 1.78
C LEU A 84 -39.29 -21.88 1.86
N ILE A 85 -38.98 -21.26 2.99
CA ILE A 85 -37.66 -20.73 3.33
C ILE A 85 -37.02 -21.69 4.34
N VAL A 86 -35.80 -22.14 4.06
CA VAL A 86 -35.04 -23.06 4.89
C VAL A 86 -33.87 -22.33 5.55
N ASP A 87 -33.89 -22.25 6.88
CA ASP A 87 -32.83 -21.63 7.68
C ASP A 87 -32.35 -22.61 8.77
N GLY A 88 -31.32 -23.39 8.45
CA GLY A 88 -30.89 -24.52 9.27
C GLY A 88 -31.99 -25.58 9.40
N ASP A 89 -32.39 -25.88 10.63
CA ASP A 89 -33.46 -26.85 10.95
C ASP A 89 -34.87 -26.21 10.92
N ILE A 90 -34.96 -24.89 10.73
CA ILE A 90 -36.24 -24.15 10.73
C ILE A 90 -36.69 -23.97 9.28
N VAL A 91 -37.88 -24.49 8.98
CA VAL A 91 -38.54 -24.29 7.69
C VAL A 91 -39.79 -23.45 7.89
N THR A 92 -39.96 -22.38 7.13
CA THR A 92 -41.13 -21.50 7.18
C THR A 92 -41.78 -21.38 5.81
N ASP A 93 -43.09 -21.16 5.79
CA ASP A 93 -43.83 -20.85 4.56
C ASP A 93 -43.49 -19.42 4.12
N ALA A 94 -43.04 -19.26 2.86
CA ALA A 94 -42.50 -17.99 2.37
C ALA A 94 -43.56 -16.88 2.19
N VAL A 95 -44.86 -17.24 2.20
CA VAL A 95 -45.98 -16.31 1.98
C VAL A 95 -46.66 -15.94 3.30
N THR A 96 -46.65 -16.86 4.27
CA THR A 96 -47.35 -16.70 5.56
C THR A 96 -46.41 -16.56 6.77
N GLY A 97 -45.12 -16.87 6.61
CA GLY A 97 -44.13 -16.88 7.68
C GLY A 97 -44.31 -18.00 8.71
N ALA A 98 -45.32 -18.86 8.56
CA ALA A 98 -45.64 -19.91 9.53
C ALA A 98 -44.60 -21.04 9.48
N PRO A 99 -44.15 -21.59 10.63
CA PRO A 99 -43.24 -22.72 10.66
C PRO A 99 -43.91 -23.98 10.10
N VAL A 100 -43.17 -24.71 9.27
CA VAL A 100 -43.57 -25.99 8.66
C VAL A 100 -42.61 -27.09 9.11
N PRO A 101 -42.75 -27.60 10.35
CA PRO A 101 -41.83 -28.59 10.91
C PRO A 101 -41.86 -29.90 10.11
N GLY A 102 -40.67 -30.47 9.85
CA GLY A 102 -40.51 -31.76 9.16
C GLY A 102 -40.68 -31.72 7.65
N ALA A 103 -40.76 -30.54 7.03
CA ALA A 103 -40.76 -30.42 5.58
C ALA A 103 -39.37 -30.68 4.97
N ASP A 104 -39.31 -31.47 3.90
CA ASP A 104 -38.10 -31.69 3.08
C ASP A 104 -38.35 -31.17 1.65
N PRO A 105 -38.24 -29.85 1.42
CA PRO A 105 -38.57 -29.25 0.12
C PRO A 105 -37.43 -29.40 -0.91
N LYS A 106 -37.80 -29.49 -2.19
CA LYS A 106 -36.87 -29.41 -3.32
C LYS A 106 -36.28 -28.01 -3.42
N MET A 107 -34.98 -27.87 -3.20
CA MET A 107 -34.29 -26.57 -3.24
C MET A 107 -34.33 -25.91 -4.63
N LEU A 108 -34.77 -24.66 -4.67
CA LEU A 108 -34.80 -23.80 -5.86
C LEU A 108 -33.54 -22.93 -5.87
N ARG A 109 -32.62 -23.25 -6.78
CA ARG A 109 -31.30 -22.60 -6.84
C ARG A 109 -31.18 -21.73 -8.08
N PRO A 110 -31.17 -20.39 -7.95
CA PRO A 110 -30.93 -19.52 -9.10
C PRO A 110 -29.48 -19.66 -9.58
N ASN A 111 -29.28 -19.49 -10.89
CA ASN A 111 -27.94 -19.36 -11.47
C ASN A 111 -27.29 -18.04 -11.03
N SER A 112 -25.97 -17.90 -11.22
CA SER A 112 -25.22 -16.71 -10.82
C SER A 112 -25.75 -15.41 -11.45
N GLY A 113 -26.25 -15.48 -12.69
CA GLY A 113 -26.81 -14.34 -13.39
C GLY A 113 -28.13 -13.85 -12.79
N VAL A 114 -29.04 -14.77 -12.44
CA VAL A 114 -30.32 -14.46 -11.79
C VAL A 114 -30.09 -13.97 -10.37
N ARG A 115 -29.16 -14.61 -9.63
CA ARG A 115 -28.81 -14.21 -8.27
C ARG A 115 -28.38 -12.74 -8.20
N GLY A 116 -27.55 -12.30 -9.15
CA GLY A 116 -27.13 -10.90 -9.24
C GLY A 116 -28.27 -9.91 -9.48
N VAL A 117 -29.32 -10.30 -10.23
CA VAL A 117 -30.50 -9.44 -10.44
C VAL A 117 -31.34 -9.35 -9.15
N ILE A 118 -31.52 -10.47 -8.45
CA ILE A 118 -32.23 -10.50 -7.16
C ILE A 118 -31.49 -9.66 -6.12
N GLU A 119 -30.17 -9.84 -6.00
CA GLU A 119 -29.31 -9.08 -5.08
C GLU A 119 -29.39 -7.58 -5.39
N SER A 120 -29.37 -7.18 -6.67
CA SER A 120 -29.48 -5.77 -7.06
C SER A 120 -30.84 -5.14 -6.72
N ALA A 121 -31.94 -5.88 -6.90
CA ALA A 121 -33.26 -5.40 -6.52
C ALA A 121 -33.44 -5.30 -5.00
N LEU A 122 -32.89 -6.25 -4.23
CA LEU A 122 -32.94 -6.25 -2.77
C LEU A 122 -32.20 -5.06 -2.16
N VAL A 123 -31.07 -4.68 -2.75
CA VAL A 123 -30.22 -3.58 -2.28
C VAL A 123 -31.02 -2.28 -2.16
N ALA A 124 -31.92 -1.98 -3.10
CA ALA A 124 -32.75 -0.75 -3.06
C ALA A 124 -33.62 -0.66 -1.79
N SER A 125 -34.20 -1.78 -1.35
CA SER A 125 -34.98 -1.84 -0.10
C SER A 125 -34.08 -1.81 1.14
N GLN A 126 -32.92 -2.48 1.09
CA GLN A 126 -31.98 -2.57 2.21
C GLN A 126 -31.31 -1.23 2.56
N ILE A 127 -31.17 -0.30 1.61
CA ILE A 127 -30.61 1.05 1.87
C ILE A 127 -31.47 1.86 2.86
N SER A 128 -32.77 1.54 2.97
CA SER A 128 -33.71 2.22 3.87
C SER A 128 -34.12 1.36 5.07
N ASP A 129 -33.41 0.26 5.33
CA ASP A 129 -33.73 -0.66 6.42
C ASP A 129 -33.54 0.01 7.81
N PRO A 130 -34.39 -0.27 8.81
CA PRO A 130 -34.19 0.23 10.17
C PRO A 130 -32.83 -0.15 10.80
N ASP A 131 -32.27 -1.33 10.46
CA ASP A 131 -31.02 -1.83 11.00
C ASP A 131 -29.78 -1.21 10.28
N PRO A 132 -28.91 -0.47 11.00
CA PRO A 132 -27.70 0.12 10.41
C PRO A 132 -26.71 -0.92 9.85
N ALA A 133 -26.70 -2.16 10.35
CA ALA A 133 -25.83 -3.21 9.83
C ALA A 133 -26.27 -3.64 8.43
N ILE A 134 -27.58 -3.76 8.19
CA ILE A 134 -28.16 -4.09 6.89
C ILE A 134 -27.90 -2.95 5.89
N ARG A 135 -28.12 -1.70 6.30
CA ARG A 135 -27.80 -0.53 5.46
C ARG A 135 -26.32 -0.48 5.08
N SER A 136 -25.42 -0.71 6.04
CA SER A 136 -23.97 -0.74 5.79
C SER A 136 -23.57 -1.83 4.79
N ALA A 137 -24.11 -3.05 4.94
CA ALA A 137 -23.87 -4.17 4.03
C ALA A 137 -24.40 -3.89 2.62
N ALA A 138 -25.56 -3.24 2.49
CA ALA A 138 -26.11 -2.81 1.21
C ALA A 138 -25.19 -1.81 0.51
N LEU A 139 -24.73 -0.77 1.21
CA LEU A 139 -23.77 0.20 0.67
C LEU A 139 -22.45 -0.47 0.26
N GLU A 140 -21.97 -1.48 0.98
CA GLU A 140 -20.76 -2.23 0.61
C GLU A 140 -20.95 -3.12 -0.61
N SER A 141 -22.16 -3.64 -0.82
CA SER A 141 -22.53 -4.35 -2.05
C SER A 141 -22.51 -3.41 -3.25
N ILE A 142 -23.12 -2.23 -3.12
CA ILE A 142 -23.12 -1.18 -4.15
C ILE A 142 -21.70 -0.73 -4.47
N ALA A 143 -20.85 -0.55 -3.46
CA ALA A 143 -19.46 -0.15 -3.66
C ALA A 143 -18.65 -1.12 -4.53
N ARG A 144 -19.01 -2.42 -4.53
CA ARG A 144 -18.33 -3.46 -5.32
C ARG A 144 -18.86 -3.56 -6.74
N SER A 145 -20.17 -3.42 -6.93
CA SER A 145 -20.83 -3.61 -8.23
C SER A 145 -22.07 -2.71 -8.39
N GLY A 146 -21.84 -1.41 -8.41
CA GLY A 146 -22.91 -0.43 -8.62
C GLY A 146 -23.45 -0.43 -10.05
N THR A 147 -24.73 -0.09 -10.20
CA THR A 147 -25.47 -0.07 -11.48
C THR A 147 -26.32 1.19 -11.56
N ALA A 148 -26.88 1.49 -12.73
CA ALA A 148 -27.84 2.59 -12.91
C ALA A 148 -29.06 2.46 -11.98
N ASP A 149 -29.57 1.25 -11.75
CA ASP A 149 -30.69 1.00 -10.83
C ASP A 149 -30.32 1.36 -9.38
N HIS A 150 -29.08 1.07 -8.97
CA HIS A 150 -28.59 1.48 -7.65
C HIS A 150 -28.46 3.01 -7.52
N LEU A 151 -28.08 3.72 -8.59
CA LEU A 151 -28.05 5.18 -8.60
C LEU A 151 -29.46 5.76 -8.40
N ALA A 152 -30.46 5.22 -9.11
CA ALA A 152 -31.85 5.63 -8.94
C ALA A 152 -32.34 5.38 -7.50
N ALA A 153 -32.04 4.21 -6.94
CA ALA A 153 -32.39 3.86 -5.56
C ALA A 153 -31.73 4.80 -4.53
N LEU A 154 -30.43 5.10 -4.68
CA LEU A 154 -29.71 6.03 -3.80
C LEU A 154 -30.23 7.46 -3.89
N THR A 155 -30.70 7.88 -5.06
CA THR A 155 -31.24 9.22 -5.29
C THR A 155 -32.64 9.38 -4.69
N ALA A 156 -33.46 8.33 -4.73
CA ALA A 156 -34.80 8.32 -4.16
C ALA A 156 -34.82 8.10 -2.63
N ALA A 157 -33.75 7.54 -2.05
CA ALA A 157 -33.68 7.25 -0.63
C ALA A 157 -33.68 8.51 0.25
N ALA A 158 -34.46 8.49 1.34
CA ALA A 158 -34.42 9.53 2.36
C ALA A 158 -33.08 9.53 3.11
N ALA A 159 -32.68 10.66 3.71
CA ALA A 159 -31.41 10.78 4.43
C ALA A 159 -31.25 9.73 5.55
N ASP A 160 -30.05 9.15 5.68
CA ASP A 160 -29.71 8.22 6.75
C ASP A 160 -29.61 8.97 8.09
N PRO A 161 -30.20 8.44 9.19
CA PRO A 161 -30.00 9.01 10.52
C PRO A 161 -28.55 8.91 11.02
N ASP A 162 -27.75 7.95 10.51
CA ASP A 162 -26.33 7.82 10.87
C ASP A 162 -25.45 8.71 9.94
N PRO A 163 -24.70 9.69 10.50
CA PRO A 163 -23.89 10.58 9.69
C PRO A 163 -22.76 9.88 8.91
N THR A 164 -22.24 8.76 9.43
CA THR A 164 -21.18 8.00 8.76
C THR A 164 -21.71 7.23 7.57
N LEU A 165 -22.89 6.59 7.71
CA LEU A 165 -23.56 5.91 6.61
C LEU A 165 -24.10 6.90 5.57
N GLN A 166 -24.59 8.06 6.01
CA GLN A 166 -25.00 9.13 5.10
C GLN A 166 -23.84 9.61 4.23
N ALA A 167 -22.67 9.88 4.82
CA ALA A 167 -21.48 10.28 4.06
C ALA A 167 -21.04 9.20 3.05
N ARG A 168 -21.10 7.92 3.43
CA ARG A 168 -20.80 6.79 2.54
C ARG A 168 -21.80 6.68 1.39
N ARG A 169 -23.09 6.89 1.69
CA ARG A 169 -24.18 6.90 0.70
C ARG A 169 -24.02 8.04 -0.29
N ASP A 170 -23.76 9.25 0.19
CA ASP A 170 -23.52 10.43 -0.65
C ASP A 170 -22.33 10.21 -1.58
N ARG A 171 -21.22 9.67 -1.05
CA ARG A 171 -20.05 9.31 -1.87
C ARG A 171 -20.43 8.31 -2.96
N LEU A 172 -21.11 7.21 -2.63
CA LEU A 172 -21.49 6.19 -3.61
C LEU A 172 -22.43 6.74 -4.67
N ARG A 173 -23.39 7.58 -4.28
CA ARG A 173 -24.27 8.28 -5.22
C ARG A 173 -23.46 9.10 -6.21
N THR A 174 -22.54 9.96 -5.74
CA THR A 174 -21.66 10.75 -6.61
C THR A 174 -20.83 9.88 -7.55
N LEU A 175 -20.24 8.79 -7.05
CA LEU A 175 -19.45 7.86 -7.86
C LEU A 175 -20.28 7.19 -8.95
N LEU A 176 -21.53 6.79 -8.66
CA LEU A 176 -22.41 6.19 -9.65
C LEU A 176 -22.98 7.22 -10.64
N THR A 177 -23.22 8.46 -10.21
CA THR A 177 -23.58 9.56 -11.11
C THR A 177 -22.53 9.73 -12.21
N ILE A 178 -21.24 9.69 -11.87
CA ILE A 178 -20.16 9.81 -12.86
C ILE A 178 -20.22 8.69 -13.92
N GLN A 179 -20.61 7.46 -13.52
CA GLN A 179 -20.63 6.29 -14.40
C GLN A 179 -21.91 6.13 -15.21
N HIS A 180 -23.08 6.39 -14.61
CA HIS A 180 -24.38 5.91 -15.12
C HIS A 180 -25.40 7.02 -15.37
N ASP A 181 -25.13 8.27 -15.01
CA ASP A 181 -26.06 9.37 -15.30
C ASP A 181 -26.05 9.67 -16.81
N ASP A 182 -27.20 10.06 -17.35
CA ASP A 182 -27.35 10.35 -18.79
C ASP A 182 -26.95 11.80 -19.11
N ASP A 183 -27.00 12.72 -18.14
CA ASP A 183 -26.69 14.13 -18.33
C ASP A 183 -25.20 14.43 -18.09
N SER A 184 -24.49 14.79 -19.15
CA SER A 184 -23.08 15.19 -19.08
C SER A 184 -22.81 16.30 -18.07
N ALA A 185 -23.71 17.29 -17.93
CA ALA A 185 -23.50 18.40 -16.99
C ALA A 185 -23.51 17.90 -15.54
N THR A 186 -24.45 17.01 -15.20
CA THR A 186 -24.55 16.37 -13.89
C THR A 186 -23.33 15.48 -13.60
N ARG A 187 -22.85 14.74 -14.60
CA ARG A 187 -21.61 13.94 -14.48
C ARG A 187 -20.38 14.79 -14.23
N ILE A 188 -20.22 15.89 -14.98
CA ILE A 188 -19.11 16.84 -14.81
C ILE A 188 -19.14 17.43 -13.40
N ALA A 189 -20.30 17.90 -12.94
CA ALA A 189 -20.45 18.43 -11.59
C ALA A 189 -20.09 17.39 -10.50
N ALA A 190 -20.45 16.12 -10.71
CA ALA A 190 -20.06 15.03 -9.82
C ALA A 190 -18.54 14.79 -9.81
N ILE A 191 -17.87 14.79 -10.98
CA ILE A 191 -16.40 14.68 -11.09
C ILE A 191 -15.72 15.84 -10.37
N GLU A 192 -16.17 17.08 -10.61
CA GLU A 192 -15.60 18.29 -10.01
C GLU A 192 -15.79 18.33 -8.49
N SER A 193 -16.93 17.87 -7.99
CA SER A 193 -17.20 17.76 -6.55
C SER A 193 -16.19 16.85 -5.82
N LEU A 194 -15.62 15.86 -6.54
CA LEU A 194 -14.59 14.95 -6.08
C LEU A 194 -13.18 15.32 -6.59
N GLY A 195 -12.98 16.50 -7.19
CA GLY A 195 -11.70 16.89 -7.79
C GLY A 195 -10.52 16.93 -6.82
N GLY A 196 -10.78 16.86 -5.51
CA GLY A 196 -9.78 16.74 -4.46
C GLY A 196 -9.51 15.36 -3.89
N ASP A 197 -10.25 14.36 -4.36
CA ASP A 197 -10.27 13.00 -3.85
C ASP A 197 -9.09 12.18 -4.39
N VAL A 198 -8.48 11.38 -3.52
CA VAL A 198 -7.36 10.49 -3.86
C VAL A 198 -7.72 9.01 -3.70
N GLY A 199 -8.99 8.72 -3.41
CA GLY A 199 -9.53 7.40 -3.19
C GLY A 199 -9.38 6.49 -4.41
N LEU A 200 -9.18 5.20 -4.15
CA LEU A 200 -9.04 4.19 -5.19
C LEU A 200 -10.34 3.99 -5.97
N ASP A 201 -11.48 4.13 -5.30
CA ASP A 201 -12.83 4.05 -5.86
C ASP A 201 -13.12 5.17 -6.87
N PHE A 202 -12.81 6.43 -6.53
CA PHE A 202 -12.95 7.56 -7.44
C PHE A 202 -12.10 7.38 -8.70
N ARG A 203 -10.84 6.98 -8.53
CA ARG A 203 -9.96 6.69 -9.67
C ARG A 203 -10.45 5.53 -10.52
N ALA A 204 -10.99 4.48 -9.90
CA ALA A 204 -11.56 3.35 -10.62
C ALA A 204 -12.74 3.78 -11.49
N VAL A 205 -13.55 4.73 -11.02
CA VAL A 205 -14.70 5.30 -11.75
C VAL A 205 -14.26 6.17 -12.93
N LEU A 206 -13.12 6.87 -12.85
CA LEU A 206 -12.60 7.66 -13.97
C LEU A 206 -12.00 6.80 -15.11
N ASN A 207 -11.49 5.60 -14.81
CA ASN A 207 -10.78 4.78 -15.78
C ASN A 207 -11.61 4.42 -17.04
N PRO A 208 -12.89 3.99 -16.94
CA PRO A 208 -13.72 3.74 -18.12
C PRO A 208 -13.93 4.98 -18.99
N LEU A 209 -14.06 6.16 -18.39
CA LEU A 209 -14.27 7.43 -19.12
C LEU A 209 -13.06 7.81 -19.97
N LEU A 210 -11.86 7.48 -19.49
CA LEU A 210 -10.59 7.74 -20.15
C LEU A 210 -10.08 6.56 -20.98
N SER A 211 -10.90 5.52 -21.14
CA SER A 211 -10.56 4.38 -21.98
C SER A 211 -10.59 4.78 -23.46
N THR A 212 -9.57 4.39 -24.20
CA THR A 212 -9.45 4.70 -25.64
C THR A 212 -9.49 3.42 -26.48
N ARG A 213 -9.94 3.57 -27.71
CA ARG A 213 -9.83 2.55 -28.76
C ARG A 213 -9.08 3.14 -29.95
N GLN A 214 -8.24 2.33 -30.57
CA GLN A 214 -7.54 2.71 -31.79
C GLN A 214 -8.46 2.52 -33.00
N ILE A 215 -8.45 3.49 -33.91
CA ILE A 215 -9.16 3.41 -35.19
C ILE A 215 -8.29 3.91 -36.33
N ALA A 216 -8.52 3.38 -37.53
CA ALA A 216 -7.99 3.92 -38.76
C ALA A 216 -9.11 4.62 -39.55
N ALA A 217 -8.81 5.78 -40.13
CA ALA A 217 -9.74 6.53 -40.97
C ALA A 217 -8.97 7.34 -42.01
N THR A 218 -9.59 7.65 -43.15
CA THR A 218 -8.97 8.50 -44.19
C THR A 218 -8.98 9.98 -43.80
N ALA A 219 -9.85 10.37 -42.86
CA ALA A 219 -9.96 11.71 -42.29
C ALA A 219 -10.33 11.61 -40.79
N PRO A 220 -10.16 12.68 -39.99
CA PRO A 220 -10.63 12.71 -38.61
C PRO A 220 -12.14 12.39 -38.55
N PRO A 221 -12.58 11.42 -37.73
CA PRO A 221 -13.99 11.06 -37.65
C PRO A 221 -14.81 12.20 -37.06
N GLU A 222 -15.85 12.63 -37.78
CA GLU A 222 -16.74 13.71 -37.33
C GLU A 222 -17.49 13.30 -36.06
N GLY A 223 -17.52 14.21 -35.07
CA GLY A 223 -18.20 13.99 -33.79
C GLY A 223 -17.52 12.98 -32.85
N ALA A 224 -16.37 12.41 -33.23
CA ALA A 224 -15.61 11.54 -32.35
C ALA A 224 -14.78 12.34 -31.35
N ASN A 225 -14.76 11.89 -30.10
CA ASN A 225 -13.89 12.44 -29.07
C ASN A 225 -12.47 11.88 -29.22
N ILE A 226 -11.62 12.60 -29.97
CA ILE A 226 -10.26 12.16 -30.31
C ILE A 226 -9.32 12.46 -29.14
N ALA A 227 -8.70 11.42 -28.58
CA ALA A 227 -7.69 11.54 -27.53
C ALA A 227 -6.33 12.00 -28.07
N ARG A 228 -5.88 11.38 -29.17
CA ARG A 228 -4.68 11.78 -29.92
C ARG A 228 -4.63 11.12 -31.29
N GLU A 229 -3.86 11.72 -32.19
CA GLU A 229 -3.46 11.12 -33.45
C GLU A 229 -2.19 10.26 -33.24
N LEU A 230 -2.12 9.12 -33.93
CA LEU A 230 -1.03 8.16 -33.88
C LEU A 230 -0.27 8.15 -35.21
N SER A 231 1.07 8.08 -35.13
CA SER A 231 1.93 7.92 -36.30
C SER A 231 2.40 6.47 -36.43
N PRO A 232 2.23 5.81 -37.59
CA PRO A 232 2.76 4.46 -37.81
C PRO A 232 4.29 4.42 -37.71
N GLY A 233 4.80 3.59 -36.79
CA GLY A 233 6.24 3.42 -36.53
C GLY A 233 6.71 3.95 -35.17
N ASP A 234 5.85 4.66 -34.44
CA ASP A 234 6.11 5.07 -33.06
C ASP A 234 5.94 3.91 -32.07
N ASP A 235 6.47 4.06 -30.85
CA ASP A 235 6.30 3.08 -29.76
C ASP A 235 4.82 2.76 -29.46
N ALA A 236 3.92 3.71 -29.72
CA ALA A 236 2.48 3.55 -29.50
C ALA A 236 1.76 2.76 -30.61
N LEU A 237 2.31 2.73 -31.84
CA LEU A 237 1.69 2.05 -32.98
C LEU A 237 2.77 1.60 -33.98
N SER A 238 3.23 0.35 -33.85
CA SER A 238 4.11 -0.24 -34.85
C SER A 238 3.43 -0.31 -36.22
N ARG A 239 4.20 -0.29 -37.31
CA ARG A 239 3.65 -0.43 -38.68
C ARG A 239 2.86 -1.72 -38.88
N ASN A 240 3.27 -2.82 -38.24
CA ASN A 240 2.53 -4.07 -38.27
C ASN A 240 1.18 -3.93 -37.56
N ALA A 241 1.15 -3.33 -36.36
CA ALA A 241 -0.08 -3.08 -35.62
C ALA A 241 -1.03 -2.12 -36.37
N ALA A 242 -0.49 -1.12 -37.07
CA ALA A 242 -1.27 -0.23 -37.93
C ALA A 242 -1.97 -1.02 -39.06
N TYR A 243 -1.25 -1.93 -39.72
CA TYR A 243 -1.84 -2.78 -40.76
C TYR A 243 -2.87 -3.77 -40.20
N ASP A 244 -2.58 -4.38 -39.05
CA ASP A 244 -3.51 -5.28 -38.38
C ASP A 244 -4.81 -4.57 -37.98
N LEU A 245 -4.73 -3.28 -37.62
CA LEU A 245 -5.91 -2.45 -37.34
C LEU A 245 -6.75 -2.22 -38.61
N LEU A 246 -6.12 -1.89 -39.73
CA LEU A 246 -6.81 -1.74 -41.03
C LEU A 246 -7.53 -3.04 -41.42
N LYS A 247 -6.87 -4.18 -41.25
CA LYS A 247 -7.45 -5.50 -41.47
C LYS A 247 -8.62 -5.78 -40.53
N ALA A 248 -8.46 -5.51 -39.23
CA ALA A 248 -9.51 -5.74 -38.22
C ALA A 248 -10.78 -4.92 -38.49
N GLN A 249 -10.63 -3.75 -39.11
CA GLN A 249 -11.75 -2.90 -39.56
C GLN A 249 -12.32 -3.29 -40.93
N GLY A 250 -11.75 -4.30 -41.59
CA GLY A 250 -12.16 -4.73 -42.94
C GLY A 250 -11.73 -3.79 -44.06
N ILE A 251 -10.79 -2.87 -43.80
CA ILE A 251 -10.28 -1.89 -44.76
C ILE A 251 -9.20 -2.51 -45.65
N ALA A 252 -8.37 -3.41 -45.09
CA ALA A 252 -7.25 -4.03 -45.78
C ALA A 252 -7.36 -5.55 -45.84
N GLN A 253 -6.79 -6.15 -46.89
CA GLN A 253 -6.71 -7.60 -47.04
C GLN A 253 -5.69 -8.23 -46.07
N PRO A 254 -5.74 -9.55 -45.81
CA PRO A 254 -4.67 -10.24 -45.11
C PRO A 254 -3.31 -9.99 -45.78
N ARG A 255 -2.25 -9.77 -45.00
CA ARG A 255 -0.90 -9.56 -45.53
C ARG A 255 -0.35 -10.87 -46.10
N LEU A 256 0.20 -10.80 -47.30
CA LEU A 256 0.87 -11.92 -47.94
C LEU A 256 2.24 -12.13 -47.27
N THR A 257 2.43 -13.28 -46.61
CA THR A 257 3.75 -13.64 -46.07
C THR A 257 4.67 -14.13 -47.18
N ALA A 258 5.98 -13.93 -47.01
CA ALA A 258 6.96 -14.35 -48.02
C ALA A 258 6.91 -15.87 -48.30
N ASP A 259 6.62 -16.68 -47.29
CA ASP A 259 6.50 -18.13 -47.44
C ASP A 259 5.21 -18.50 -48.18
N ALA A 260 4.07 -17.92 -47.81
CA ALA A 260 2.80 -18.13 -48.51
C ALA A 260 2.86 -17.66 -49.97
N GLN A 261 3.54 -16.55 -50.24
CA GLN A 261 3.78 -16.08 -51.61
C GLN A 261 4.59 -17.10 -52.41
N ARG A 262 5.69 -17.62 -51.84
CA ARG A 262 6.55 -18.60 -52.54
C ARG A 262 5.81 -19.91 -52.78
N ASP A 263 5.07 -20.41 -51.80
CA ASP A 263 4.30 -21.65 -51.91
C ASP A 263 3.19 -21.52 -52.97
N ALA A 264 2.45 -20.40 -52.96
CA ALA A 264 1.41 -20.13 -53.95
C ALA A 264 1.97 -19.98 -55.37
N LEU A 265 3.10 -19.28 -55.52
CA LEU A 265 3.78 -19.16 -56.82
C LEU A 265 4.31 -20.51 -57.31
N ALA A 266 4.94 -21.30 -56.44
CA ALA A 266 5.48 -22.62 -56.78
C ALA A 266 4.40 -23.60 -57.24
N ALA A 267 3.22 -23.55 -56.61
CA ALA A 267 2.07 -24.39 -56.98
C ALA A 267 1.46 -24.05 -58.36
N HIS A 268 1.80 -22.90 -58.95
CA HIS A 268 1.21 -22.39 -60.19
C HIS A 268 2.22 -22.13 -61.31
N ILE A 269 3.41 -22.73 -61.21
CA ILE A 269 4.40 -22.71 -62.29
C ILE A 269 3.92 -23.60 -63.44
N ALA A 270 3.83 -23.03 -64.64
CA ALA A 270 3.55 -23.75 -65.88
C ALA A 270 4.50 -23.25 -66.98
N ASP A 271 5.07 -24.18 -67.76
CA ASP A 271 5.95 -23.87 -68.90
C ASP A 271 7.13 -22.92 -68.58
N GLY A 272 7.67 -23.01 -67.35
CA GLY A 272 8.81 -22.19 -66.90
C GLY A 272 8.46 -20.75 -66.50
N ALA A 273 7.17 -20.42 -66.39
CA ALA A 273 6.67 -19.12 -65.94
C ALA A 273 5.52 -19.28 -64.93
N VAL A 274 5.23 -18.21 -64.17
CA VAL A 274 4.08 -18.14 -63.25
C VAL A 274 3.51 -16.72 -63.30
N GLY A 275 2.19 -16.59 -63.46
CA GLY A 275 1.55 -15.27 -63.61
C GLY A 275 2.13 -14.43 -64.77
N GLY A 276 2.65 -15.08 -65.81
CA GLY A 276 3.31 -14.41 -66.95
C GLY A 276 4.75 -13.96 -66.71
N ILE A 277 5.36 -14.29 -65.57
CA ILE A 277 6.74 -13.93 -65.22
C ILE A 277 7.63 -15.19 -65.27
N PRO A 278 8.79 -15.16 -65.96
CA PRO A 278 9.73 -16.28 -65.98
C PRO A 278 10.24 -16.65 -64.57
N VAL A 279 10.38 -17.95 -64.29
CA VAL A 279 10.86 -18.43 -62.98
C VAL A 279 12.25 -17.87 -62.62
N ALA A 280 13.09 -17.61 -63.62
CA ALA A 280 14.41 -17.01 -63.44
C ALA A 280 14.37 -15.59 -62.82
N ASP A 281 13.29 -14.85 -63.07
CA ASP A 281 13.12 -13.46 -62.61
C ASP A 281 12.50 -13.39 -61.20
N LEU A 282 11.98 -14.50 -60.67
CA LEU A 282 11.36 -14.56 -59.33
C LEU A 282 12.36 -14.40 -58.18
N SER A 283 13.66 -14.26 -58.46
CA SER A 283 14.66 -13.85 -57.46
C SER A 283 14.41 -12.41 -56.98
N ASP A 284 13.87 -11.54 -57.86
CA ASP A 284 13.42 -10.19 -57.54
C ASP A 284 12.08 -10.21 -56.77
N PRO A 285 12.01 -9.65 -55.54
CA PRO A 285 10.77 -9.50 -54.79
C PRO A 285 9.65 -8.79 -55.57
N ALA A 286 9.97 -7.76 -56.36
CA ALA A 286 8.96 -7.02 -57.12
C ALA A 286 8.38 -7.87 -58.27
N ALA A 287 9.19 -8.76 -58.86
CA ALA A 287 8.72 -9.73 -59.84
C ALA A 287 7.77 -10.76 -59.21
N ARG A 288 8.05 -11.23 -57.99
CA ARG A 288 7.15 -12.13 -57.23
C ARG A 288 5.81 -11.47 -56.92
N ASP A 289 5.81 -10.21 -56.50
CA ASP A 289 4.59 -9.45 -56.25
C ASP A 289 3.73 -9.31 -57.53
N ARG A 290 4.35 -8.98 -58.67
CA ARG A 290 3.64 -8.90 -59.96
C ARG A 290 3.07 -10.25 -60.40
N ALA A 291 3.83 -11.33 -60.25
CA ALA A 291 3.38 -12.69 -60.57
C ALA A 291 2.19 -13.11 -59.69
N TYR A 292 2.24 -12.80 -58.39
CA TYR A 292 1.15 -13.12 -57.45
C TYR A 292 -0.13 -12.35 -57.81
N LYS A 293 -0.04 -11.04 -58.09
CA LYS A 293 -1.21 -10.24 -58.51
C LYS A 293 -1.83 -10.73 -59.81
N ALA A 294 -1.02 -11.21 -60.77
CA ALA A 294 -1.54 -11.77 -62.01
C ALA A 294 -2.36 -13.06 -61.77
N LEU A 295 -1.96 -13.88 -60.80
CA LEU A 295 -2.72 -15.07 -60.38
C LEU A 295 -3.96 -14.70 -59.57
N GLU A 296 -3.88 -13.65 -58.75
CA GLU A 296 -5.02 -13.15 -57.97
C GLU A 296 -6.12 -12.63 -58.91
N ALA A 297 -5.73 -11.89 -59.96
CA ALA A 297 -6.65 -11.35 -60.97
C ALA A 297 -7.39 -12.44 -61.77
N THR A 298 -6.81 -13.62 -61.90
CA THR A 298 -7.44 -14.79 -62.56
C THR A 298 -8.17 -15.70 -61.57
N GLY A 299 -8.19 -15.35 -60.27
CA GLY A 299 -8.86 -16.11 -59.21
C GLY A 299 -8.15 -17.42 -58.83
N GLN A 300 -6.87 -17.56 -59.17
CA GLN A 300 -6.10 -18.79 -58.94
C GLN A 300 -5.50 -18.85 -57.53
N VAL A 301 -5.27 -17.70 -56.88
CA VAL A 301 -4.76 -17.61 -55.50
C VAL A 301 -5.72 -16.82 -54.61
N THR A 302 -5.60 -16.99 -53.29
CA THR A 302 -6.37 -16.22 -52.31
C THR A 302 -5.95 -14.75 -52.32
N PRO A 303 -6.91 -13.80 -52.29
CA PRO A 303 -6.62 -12.37 -52.18
C PRO A 303 -5.79 -12.06 -50.93
N ALA A 304 -4.63 -11.44 -51.13
CA ALA A 304 -3.73 -11.02 -50.06
C ALA A 304 -2.88 -9.83 -50.52
N ALA A 305 -2.69 -8.86 -49.63
CA ALA A 305 -1.93 -7.65 -49.95
C ALA A 305 -0.42 -7.92 -49.94
N THR A 306 0.28 -7.42 -50.96
CA THR A 306 1.75 -7.43 -50.96
C THR A 306 2.33 -6.41 -49.98
N GLU A 307 3.63 -6.47 -49.71
CA GLU A 307 4.29 -5.53 -48.79
C GLU A 307 4.13 -4.06 -49.22
N ALA A 308 4.23 -3.80 -50.52
CA ALA A 308 4.05 -2.46 -51.07
C ALA A 308 2.60 -1.97 -50.94
N GLU A 309 1.61 -2.87 -51.10
CA GLU A 309 0.19 -2.55 -50.91
C GLU A 309 -0.13 -2.32 -49.43
N ALA A 310 0.48 -3.11 -48.54
CA ALA A 310 0.34 -2.92 -47.11
C ALA A 310 0.88 -1.55 -46.67
N GLN A 311 2.04 -1.16 -47.19
CA GLN A 311 2.62 0.15 -46.91
C GLN A 311 1.77 1.29 -47.48
N ALA A 312 1.32 1.18 -48.73
CA ALA A 312 0.45 2.17 -49.35
C ALA A 312 -0.90 2.31 -48.60
N ALA A 313 -1.45 1.20 -48.09
CA ALA A 313 -2.66 1.22 -47.28
C ALA A 313 -2.45 1.95 -45.95
N ILE A 314 -1.31 1.75 -45.28
CA ILE A 314 -0.94 2.50 -44.07
C ILE A 314 -0.82 4.00 -44.41
N ASP A 315 -0.11 4.35 -45.49
CA ASP A 315 0.15 5.74 -45.85
C ASP A 315 -1.10 6.50 -46.31
N ALA A 316 -2.12 5.77 -46.80
CA ALA A 316 -3.41 6.33 -47.20
C ALA A 316 -4.36 6.61 -46.02
N HIS A 317 -4.04 6.13 -44.81
CA HIS A 317 -4.90 6.24 -43.64
C HIS A 317 -4.23 6.98 -42.49
N ARG A 318 -5.05 7.64 -41.68
CA ARG A 318 -4.66 8.27 -40.42
C ARG A 318 -5.16 7.40 -39.28
N PHE A 319 -4.42 7.39 -38.18
CA PHE A 319 -4.67 6.54 -37.04
C PHE A 319 -4.97 7.41 -35.81
N TYR A 320 -6.02 7.07 -35.07
CA TYR A 320 -6.48 7.86 -33.93
C TYR A 320 -6.74 6.96 -32.74
N GLU A 321 -6.45 7.47 -31.54
CA GLU A 321 -7.08 6.99 -30.32
C GLU A 321 -8.32 7.83 -30.06
N VAL A 322 -9.46 7.18 -29.92
CA VAL A 322 -10.75 7.82 -29.64
C VAL A 322 -11.25 7.32 -28.30
N TYR A 323 -11.71 8.23 -27.45
CA TYR A 323 -12.30 7.86 -26.17
C TYR A 323 -13.59 7.05 -26.38
N ALA A 324 -13.85 6.12 -25.46
CA ALA A 324 -15.14 5.42 -25.41
C ALA A 324 -16.27 6.39 -25.02
N GLU A 325 -15.96 7.38 -24.19
CA GLU A 325 -16.86 8.47 -23.82
C GLU A 325 -16.97 9.50 -24.97
N PRO A 326 -18.18 9.70 -25.55
CA PRO A 326 -18.37 10.62 -26.67
C PRO A 326 -18.28 12.10 -26.29
N ASP A 327 -18.58 12.48 -25.04
CA ASP A 327 -18.55 13.89 -24.64
C ASP A 327 -17.14 14.33 -24.21
N SER A 328 -16.55 15.26 -24.97
CA SER A 328 -15.22 15.79 -24.67
C SER A 328 -15.16 16.52 -23.32
N ALA A 329 -16.23 17.21 -22.91
CA ALA A 329 -16.26 17.94 -21.65
C ALA A 329 -16.21 17.00 -20.45
N VAL A 330 -16.85 15.82 -20.55
CA VAL A 330 -16.76 14.77 -19.52
C VAL A 330 -15.34 14.21 -19.44
N THR A 331 -14.70 13.93 -20.58
CA THR A 331 -13.31 13.44 -20.58
C THR A 331 -12.30 14.49 -20.10
N ASP A 332 -12.53 15.77 -20.38
CA ASP A 332 -11.70 16.87 -19.92
C ASP A 332 -11.79 17.01 -18.39
N ALA A 333 -13.01 16.97 -17.83
CA ALA A 333 -13.24 16.96 -16.39
C ALA A 333 -12.57 15.74 -15.73
N ALA A 334 -12.75 14.55 -16.30
CA ALA A 334 -12.15 13.31 -15.80
C ALA A 334 -10.61 13.37 -15.84
N THR A 335 -10.02 13.89 -16.91
CA THR A 335 -8.57 14.05 -17.07
C THR A 335 -8.02 15.07 -16.05
N ALA A 336 -8.71 16.20 -15.85
CA ALA A 336 -8.34 17.21 -14.88
C ALA A 336 -8.39 16.64 -13.45
N ALA A 337 -9.46 15.91 -13.11
CA ALA A 337 -9.59 15.24 -11.82
C ALA A 337 -8.51 14.18 -11.60
N GLN A 338 -8.20 13.35 -12.61
CA GLN A 338 -7.14 12.35 -12.52
C GLN A 338 -5.76 12.99 -12.29
N ARG A 339 -5.44 14.08 -13.00
CA ARG A 339 -4.20 14.84 -12.80
C ARG A 339 -4.12 15.45 -11.39
N SER A 340 -5.19 16.09 -10.91
CA SER A 340 -5.27 16.62 -9.54
C SER A 340 -5.04 15.53 -8.50
N ALA A 341 -5.73 14.38 -8.65
CA ALA A 341 -5.58 13.24 -7.75
C ALA A 341 -4.14 12.68 -7.77
N GLN A 342 -3.51 12.56 -8.95
CA GLN A 342 -2.13 12.12 -9.07
C GLN A 342 -1.15 13.10 -8.40
N THR A 343 -1.28 14.41 -8.64
CA THR A 343 -0.42 15.42 -8.00
C THR A 343 -0.56 15.41 -6.49
N ARG A 344 -1.79 15.32 -5.97
CA ARG A 344 -2.05 15.21 -4.53
C ARG A 344 -1.46 13.91 -3.95
N LEU A 345 -1.62 12.79 -4.64
CA LEU A 345 -1.06 11.51 -4.21
C LEU A 345 0.48 11.56 -4.18
N LEU A 346 1.11 12.16 -5.18
CA LEU A 346 2.56 12.36 -5.20
C LEU A 346 3.01 13.26 -4.04
N ALA A 347 2.27 14.33 -3.75
CA ALA A 347 2.55 15.18 -2.59
C ALA A 347 2.41 14.42 -1.26
N MET A 348 1.33 13.66 -1.08
CA MET A 348 1.10 12.86 0.13
C MET A 348 2.17 11.77 0.30
N ARG A 349 2.55 11.07 -0.78
CA ARG A 349 3.67 10.10 -0.77
C ARG A 349 5.01 10.76 -0.46
N GLY A 350 5.22 11.98 -0.95
CA GLY A 350 6.41 12.76 -0.60
C GLY A 350 6.46 13.13 0.88
N VAL A 351 5.32 13.49 1.47
CA VAL A 351 5.19 13.72 2.92
C VAL A 351 5.46 12.44 3.70
N ASP A 352 4.86 11.32 3.31
CA ASP A 352 5.08 10.01 3.93
C ASP A 352 6.56 9.59 3.89
N LEU A 353 7.20 9.68 2.72
CA LEU A 353 8.63 9.44 2.55
C LEU A 353 9.49 10.38 3.43
N GLY A 354 9.09 11.65 3.55
CA GLY A 354 9.76 12.63 4.41
C GLY A 354 9.66 12.28 5.90
N LEU A 355 8.51 11.81 6.35
CA LEU A 355 8.28 11.34 7.72
C LEU A 355 9.10 10.07 8.01
N ASP A 356 9.17 9.17 7.04
CA ASP A 356 10.01 7.98 7.10
C ASP A 356 11.50 8.30 7.17
N ALA A 357 11.96 9.26 6.36
CA ALA A 357 13.33 9.76 6.39
C ALA A 357 13.66 10.43 7.73
N LEU A 358 12.73 11.21 8.28
CA LEU A 358 12.89 11.86 9.59
C LEU A 358 12.97 10.84 10.73
N SER A 359 12.13 9.80 10.67
CA SER A 359 12.19 8.68 11.60
C SER A 359 13.55 7.99 11.55
N LEU A 360 14.05 7.67 10.35
CA LEU A 360 15.32 6.99 10.19
C LEU A 360 16.50 7.86 10.65
N ALA A 361 16.46 9.16 10.33
CA ALA A 361 17.43 10.13 10.82
C ALA A 361 17.44 10.21 12.36
N SER A 362 16.29 10.08 13.02
CA SER A 362 16.19 10.07 14.48
C SER A 362 16.83 8.83 15.10
N ILE A 363 16.63 7.66 14.48
CA ILE A 363 17.27 6.41 14.88
C ILE A 363 18.79 6.54 14.78
N TYR A 364 19.28 6.99 13.62
CA TYR A 364 20.72 7.17 13.39
C TYR A 364 21.32 8.21 14.31
N PHE A 365 20.61 9.32 14.56
CA PHE A 365 21.06 10.34 15.50
C PHE A 365 21.16 9.78 16.93
N LEU A 366 20.15 9.05 17.41
CA LEU A 366 20.15 8.48 18.76
C LEU A 366 21.24 7.41 18.93
N ALA A 367 21.51 6.61 17.89
CA ALA A 367 22.60 5.65 17.87
C ALA A 367 23.99 6.34 17.84
N ALA A 368 24.11 7.44 17.08
CA ALA A 368 25.37 8.14 16.83
C ALA A 368 25.74 9.17 17.91
N ILE A 369 24.79 9.78 18.62
CA ILE A 369 25.08 10.88 19.55
C ILE A 369 26.04 10.45 20.66
N GLY A 370 25.90 9.24 21.20
CA GLY A 370 26.83 8.70 22.20
C GLY A 370 28.25 8.59 21.64
N LEU A 371 28.38 8.09 20.40
CA LEU A 371 29.66 7.97 19.70
C LEU A 371 30.27 9.34 19.38
N ALA A 372 29.44 10.31 18.98
CA ALA A 372 29.86 11.69 18.70
C ALA A 372 30.47 12.36 19.94
N ILE A 373 29.91 12.09 21.12
CA ILE A 373 30.40 12.60 22.40
C ILE A 373 31.74 11.96 22.75
N THR A 374 31.83 10.63 22.70
CA THR A 374 33.07 9.93 23.06
C THR A 374 34.21 10.29 22.10
N PHE A 375 33.91 10.33 20.81
CA PHE A 375 34.91 10.64 19.79
C PHE A 375 35.31 12.11 19.81
N GLY A 376 34.35 13.02 20.03
CA GLY A 376 34.60 14.46 20.10
C GLY A 376 35.46 14.90 21.28
N VAL A 377 35.39 14.18 22.40
CA VAL A 377 36.15 14.55 23.61
C VAL A 377 37.52 13.87 23.66
N MET A 378 37.61 12.60 23.27
CA MET A 378 38.83 11.80 23.43
C MET A 378 39.61 11.57 22.14
N GLY A 379 39.02 11.80 20.96
CA GLY A 379 39.65 11.48 19.67
C GLY A 379 39.86 9.97 19.44
N VAL A 380 39.21 9.12 20.23
CA VAL A 380 39.35 7.66 20.17
C VAL A 380 38.12 7.03 19.52
N ILE A 381 38.34 6.24 18.47
CA ILE A 381 37.29 5.46 17.81
C ILE A 381 37.00 4.22 18.67
N ASN A 382 35.74 4.05 19.07
CA ASN A 382 35.29 2.90 19.85
C ASN A 382 34.40 1.98 19.01
N MET A 383 34.94 0.84 18.58
CA MET A 383 34.16 -0.13 17.79
C MET A 383 33.14 -0.91 18.64
N ALA A 384 33.37 -1.02 19.95
CA ALA A 384 32.43 -1.66 20.87
C ALA A 384 31.18 -0.80 21.15
N HIS A 385 31.06 0.39 20.55
CA HIS A 385 29.91 1.28 20.78
C HIS A 385 28.57 0.61 20.42
N GLY A 386 28.55 -0.17 19.33
CA GLY A 386 27.36 -0.93 18.92
C GLY A 386 26.90 -1.92 19.99
N GLU A 387 27.84 -2.51 20.75
CA GLU A 387 27.49 -3.46 21.80
C GLU A 387 26.83 -2.80 23.01
N PHE A 388 27.06 -1.50 23.25
CA PHE A 388 26.27 -0.76 24.25
C PHE A 388 24.81 -0.58 23.80
N ILE A 389 24.56 -0.43 22.50
CA ILE A 389 23.19 -0.44 21.93
C ILE A 389 22.56 -1.82 22.15
N MET A 390 23.30 -2.90 21.83
CA MET A 390 22.84 -4.27 22.07
C MET A 390 22.53 -4.53 23.56
N MET A 391 23.42 -4.17 24.48
CA MET A 391 23.21 -4.34 25.92
C MET A 391 22.00 -3.56 26.42
N GLY A 392 21.76 -2.36 25.88
CA GLY A 392 20.55 -1.58 26.17
C GLY A 392 19.28 -2.31 25.76
N ALA A 393 19.25 -2.84 24.53
CA ALA A 393 18.11 -3.60 24.01
C ALA A 393 17.82 -4.86 24.85
N TYR A 394 18.86 -5.63 25.21
CA TYR A 394 18.71 -6.78 26.11
C TYR A 394 18.30 -6.38 27.54
N THR A 395 18.74 -5.22 28.03
CA THR A 395 18.27 -4.71 29.32
C THR A 395 16.77 -4.46 29.29
N GLY A 396 16.26 -3.87 28.20
CA GLY A 396 14.81 -3.72 27.99
C GLY A 396 14.06 -5.05 27.99
N TYR A 397 14.59 -6.04 27.29
CA TYR A 397 14.03 -7.40 27.26
C TYR A 397 14.01 -8.06 28.65
N VAL A 398 15.10 -7.97 29.41
CA VAL A 398 15.19 -8.54 30.76
C VAL A 398 14.22 -7.85 31.72
N VAL A 399 14.12 -6.52 31.68
CA VAL A 399 13.16 -5.77 32.51
C VAL A 399 11.72 -6.17 32.19
N GLN A 400 11.40 -6.39 30.92
CA GLN A 400 10.07 -6.88 30.49
C GLN A 400 9.78 -8.31 30.97
N GLY A 401 10.81 -9.15 31.13
CA GLY A 401 10.65 -10.46 31.77
C GLY A 401 10.35 -10.39 33.27
N LEU A 402 10.77 -9.32 33.95
CA LEU A 402 10.56 -9.11 35.39
C LEU A 402 9.26 -8.34 35.71
N ILE A 403 8.82 -7.47 34.80
CA ILE A 403 7.67 -6.58 34.99
C ILE A 403 6.63 -6.88 33.91
N SER A 404 5.50 -7.46 34.31
CA SER A 404 4.43 -7.84 33.37
C SER A 404 3.72 -6.64 32.74
N ASP A 405 3.65 -5.50 33.43
CA ASP A 405 3.11 -4.25 32.86
C ASP A 405 4.11 -3.66 31.86
N ARG A 406 3.73 -3.66 30.57
CA ARG A 406 4.57 -3.19 29.46
C ARG A 406 4.93 -1.69 29.56
N THR A 407 4.02 -0.87 30.10
CA THR A 407 4.28 0.58 30.23
C THR A 407 5.26 0.83 31.37
N LEU A 408 5.05 0.19 32.51
CA LEU A 408 5.95 0.30 33.65
C LEU A 408 7.32 -0.29 33.32
N SER A 409 7.36 -1.42 32.62
CA SER A 409 8.59 -2.03 32.10
C SER A 409 9.40 -1.05 31.25
N LEU A 410 8.76 -0.32 30.33
CA LEU A 410 9.46 0.67 29.49
C LEU A 410 10.04 1.83 30.30
N ILE A 411 9.26 2.35 31.27
CA ILE A 411 9.69 3.45 32.14
C ILE A 411 10.91 3.04 32.98
N VAL A 412 10.96 1.79 33.45
CA VAL A 412 12.10 1.25 34.22
C VAL A 412 13.26 0.85 33.31
N ALA A 413 12.98 0.34 32.11
CA ALA A 413 14.00 -0.10 31.15
C ALA A 413 14.91 1.03 30.70
N LEU A 414 14.40 2.25 30.49
CA LEU A 414 15.21 3.38 30.03
C LEU A 414 16.30 3.79 31.05
N PRO A 415 16.00 4.06 32.34
CA PRO A 415 17.03 4.29 33.35
C PRO A 415 17.92 3.08 33.61
N ALA A 416 17.37 1.87 33.61
CA ALA A 416 18.14 0.65 33.83
C ALA A 416 19.17 0.42 32.72
N ALA A 417 18.76 0.57 31.46
CA ALA A 417 19.64 0.46 30.30
C ALA A 417 20.76 1.50 30.39
N PHE A 418 20.44 2.76 30.72
CA PHE A 418 21.44 3.79 30.95
C PHE A 418 22.44 3.40 32.04
N ALA A 419 21.96 2.93 33.19
CA ALA A 419 22.82 2.59 34.32
C ALA A 419 23.76 1.42 33.98
N VAL A 420 23.22 0.36 33.38
CA VAL A 420 23.98 -0.84 32.98
C VAL A 420 25.06 -0.47 31.97
N THR A 421 24.70 0.25 30.91
CA THR A 421 25.67 0.59 29.86
C THR A 421 26.63 1.71 30.29
N PHE A 422 26.23 2.62 31.18
CA PHE A 422 27.13 3.59 31.80
C PHE A 422 28.21 2.88 32.62
N ILE A 423 27.83 1.92 33.47
CA ILE A 423 28.77 1.14 34.28
C ILE A 423 29.69 0.32 33.38
N ALA A 424 29.13 -0.37 32.37
CA ALA A 424 29.91 -1.13 31.40
C ALA A 424 30.90 -0.23 30.62
N GLY A 425 30.46 0.98 30.25
CA GLY A 425 31.31 1.97 29.60
C GLY A 425 32.46 2.43 30.50
N VAL A 426 32.17 2.77 31.76
CA VAL A 426 33.20 3.13 32.75
C VAL A 426 34.18 1.98 32.98
N ALA A 427 33.70 0.73 33.03
CA ALA A 427 34.54 -0.45 33.16
C ALA A 427 35.47 -0.61 31.95
N LEU A 428 34.93 -0.52 30.72
CA LEU A 428 35.72 -0.58 29.50
C LEU A 428 36.77 0.54 29.45
N TYR A 429 36.39 1.75 29.86
CA TYR A 429 37.31 2.87 29.91
C TYR A 429 38.47 2.61 30.88
N ARG A 430 38.17 2.21 32.13
CA ARG A 430 39.17 1.97 33.17
C ARG A 430 40.09 0.81 32.86
N LEU A 431 39.55 -0.28 32.32
CA LEU A 431 40.29 -1.52 32.12
C LEU A 431 41.10 -1.50 30.83
N VAL A 432 40.56 -0.92 29.75
CA VAL A 432 41.16 -1.01 28.41
C VAL A 432 41.60 0.36 27.91
N ILE A 433 40.65 1.29 27.74
CA ILE A 433 40.90 2.52 26.98
C ILE A 433 41.94 3.41 27.65
N ARG A 434 41.91 3.56 28.98
CA ARG A 434 42.88 4.38 29.71
C ARG A 434 44.34 3.96 29.45
N HIS A 435 44.59 2.67 29.27
CA HIS A 435 45.92 2.13 29.01
C HIS A 435 46.39 2.34 27.57
N LEU A 436 45.46 2.53 26.63
CA LEU A 436 45.72 2.59 25.19
C LEU A 436 45.41 3.97 24.57
N ALA A 437 44.91 4.94 25.35
CA ALA A 437 44.41 6.23 24.86
C ALA A 437 45.40 7.04 24.01
N LYS A 438 46.72 6.81 24.17
CA LYS A 438 47.77 7.46 23.37
C LYS A 438 48.07 6.74 22.05
N ARG A 439 47.36 5.65 21.74
CA ARG A 439 47.62 4.74 20.62
C ARG A 439 46.30 4.41 19.92
N PRO A 440 45.86 5.26 18.95
CA PRO A 440 44.51 5.20 18.39
C PRO A 440 44.24 3.89 17.63
N LEU A 441 45.21 3.37 16.88
CA LEU A 441 45.07 2.09 16.16
C LEU A 441 44.94 0.90 17.12
N GLU A 442 45.72 0.88 18.20
CA GLU A 442 45.65 -0.17 19.23
C GLU A 442 44.30 -0.11 19.96
N THR A 443 43.77 1.09 20.21
CA THR A 443 42.46 1.24 20.86
C THR A 443 41.32 0.76 19.95
N LEU A 444 41.42 0.99 18.63
CA LEU A 444 40.45 0.46 17.67
C LEU A 444 40.47 -1.07 17.67
N LEU A 445 41.66 -1.69 17.60
CA LEU A 445 41.80 -3.14 17.64
C LEU A 445 41.30 -3.74 18.96
N ALA A 446 41.63 -3.12 20.09
CA ALA A 446 41.19 -3.56 21.41
C ALA A 446 39.67 -3.47 21.57
N THR A 447 39.05 -2.36 21.14
CA THR A 447 37.59 -2.20 21.19
C THR A 447 36.87 -3.13 20.23
N PHE A 448 37.46 -3.48 19.08
CA PHE A 448 36.93 -4.52 18.20
C PHE A 448 36.96 -5.91 18.87
N GLY A 449 38.06 -6.27 19.53
CA GLY A 449 38.15 -7.51 20.31
C GLY A 449 37.12 -7.57 21.45
N VAL A 450 36.92 -6.46 22.16
CA VAL A 450 35.86 -6.34 23.17
C VAL A 450 34.47 -6.49 22.54
N SER A 451 34.25 -5.94 21.34
CA SER A 451 32.98 -6.08 20.61
C SER A 451 32.63 -7.56 20.40
N ILE A 452 33.60 -8.33 19.87
CA ILE A 452 33.44 -9.78 19.66
C ILE A 452 33.18 -10.49 20.99
N ALA A 453 33.91 -10.15 22.05
CA ALA A 453 33.73 -10.76 23.37
C ALA A 453 32.32 -10.50 23.94
N LEU A 454 31.82 -9.26 23.85
CA LEU A 454 30.48 -8.89 24.30
C LEU A 454 29.38 -9.54 23.47
N GLN A 455 29.55 -9.63 22.14
CA GLN A 455 28.64 -10.32 21.26
C GLN A 455 28.53 -11.81 21.61
N GLN A 456 29.67 -12.48 21.85
CA GLN A 456 29.67 -13.89 22.24
C GLN A 456 29.11 -14.10 23.64
N LEU A 457 29.35 -13.17 24.56
CA LEU A 457 28.73 -13.20 25.88
C LEU A 457 27.20 -13.09 25.78
N ALA A 458 26.68 -12.20 24.92
CA ALA A 458 25.24 -12.09 24.68
C ALA A 458 24.66 -13.38 24.09
N LYS A 459 25.35 -14.01 23.13
CA LYS A 459 24.94 -15.31 22.57
C LYS A 459 24.90 -16.42 23.62
N ASN A 460 25.87 -16.44 24.54
CA ASN A 460 25.92 -17.43 25.60
C ASN A 460 24.79 -17.23 26.64
N ILE A 461 24.41 -15.99 26.94
CA ILE A 461 23.37 -15.67 27.93
C ILE A 461 21.96 -15.78 27.33
N PHE A 462 21.73 -15.19 26.16
CA PHE A 462 20.40 -15.00 25.58
C PHE A 462 20.10 -15.94 24.40
N GLY A 463 21.12 -16.61 23.86
CA GLY A 463 21.03 -17.41 22.64
C GLY A 463 21.31 -16.62 21.36
N THR A 464 21.20 -17.31 20.22
CA THR A 464 21.35 -16.72 18.87
C THR A 464 20.02 -16.31 18.25
N GLN A 465 18.90 -16.68 18.87
CA GLN A 465 17.57 -16.35 18.37
C GLN A 465 17.17 -14.91 18.72
N ALA A 466 16.42 -14.29 17.82
CA ALA A 466 15.85 -12.98 18.04
C ALA A 466 14.87 -13.00 19.23
N ARG A 467 15.02 -12.04 20.15
CA ARG A 467 14.14 -11.83 21.29
C ARG A 467 13.21 -10.64 21.01
N PRO A 468 11.88 -10.81 21.10
CA PRO A 468 10.97 -9.71 20.91
C PRO A 468 10.98 -8.79 22.15
N LEU A 469 11.09 -7.48 21.93
CA LEU A 469 10.81 -6.47 22.94
C LEU A 469 9.46 -5.83 22.57
N THR A 470 8.41 -6.19 23.32
CA THR A 470 7.03 -5.83 22.94
C THR A 470 6.68 -4.44 23.43
N ALA A 471 6.12 -3.61 22.55
CA ALA A 471 5.66 -2.28 22.89
C ALA A 471 4.37 -2.33 23.75
N PRO A 472 4.11 -1.31 24.59
CA PRO A 472 2.82 -1.14 25.25
C PRO A 472 1.73 -0.76 24.22
N GLY A 473 0.45 -1.03 24.54
CA GLY A 473 -0.66 -0.88 23.58
C GLY A 473 -0.83 0.53 22.96
N TRP A 474 -0.39 1.58 23.65
CA TRP A 474 -0.39 2.95 23.11
C TRP A 474 0.72 3.21 22.07
N LEU A 475 1.73 2.32 21.97
CA LEU A 475 2.81 2.36 20.97
C LEU A 475 2.63 1.35 19.83
N GLU A 476 1.79 0.31 19.99
CA GLU A 476 1.65 -0.77 18.99
C GLU A 476 1.00 -0.32 17.67
N GLY A 477 0.25 0.79 17.68
CA GLY A 477 -0.50 1.27 16.52
C GLY A 477 0.27 2.18 15.57
N ALA A 478 -0.50 2.74 14.63
CA ALA A 478 -0.08 3.83 13.76
C ALA A 478 -1.03 5.02 13.92
N ILE A 479 -0.47 6.22 13.84
CA ILE A 479 -1.26 7.45 13.70
C ILE A 479 -1.59 7.57 12.22
N THR A 480 -2.82 7.23 11.86
CA THR A 480 -3.36 7.34 10.49
C THR A 480 -4.02 8.70 10.33
N VAL A 481 -3.49 9.55 9.46
CA VAL A 481 -4.12 10.84 9.12
C VAL A 481 -5.10 10.65 7.96
N ASN A 482 -4.72 9.82 6.99
CA ASN A 482 -5.55 9.38 5.86
C ASN A 482 -5.05 8.01 5.37
N ASP A 483 -5.66 7.46 4.32
CA ASP A 483 -5.28 6.15 3.75
C ASP A 483 -3.86 6.09 3.16
N VAL A 484 -3.18 7.25 3.01
CA VAL A 484 -1.86 7.37 2.39
C VAL A 484 -0.77 7.65 3.41
N ILE A 485 -1.07 8.38 4.49
CA ILE A 485 -0.13 8.85 5.50
C ILE A 485 -0.43 8.13 6.80
N SER A 486 0.43 7.15 7.11
CA SER A 486 0.37 6.40 8.36
C SER A 486 1.77 6.30 8.96
N ILE A 487 1.94 6.80 10.18
CA ILE A 487 3.23 6.71 10.88
C ILE A 487 3.05 5.80 12.08
N SER A 488 3.89 4.76 12.18
CA SER A 488 3.95 3.93 13.39
C SER A 488 4.24 4.79 14.62
N THR A 489 3.46 4.61 15.69
CA THR A 489 3.62 5.40 16.92
C THR A 489 5.01 5.20 17.55
N ILE A 490 5.64 4.03 17.36
CA ILE A 490 7.03 3.76 17.77
C ILE A 490 8.01 4.75 17.12
N ARG A 491 7.84 5.06 15.84
CA ARG A 491 8.72 6.00 15.11
C ARG A 491 8.61 7.41 15.66
N VAL A 492 7.39 7.84 15.98
CA VAL A 492 7.13 9.12 16.64
C VAL A 492 7.77 9.14 18.03
N ALA A 493 7.65 8.05 18.80
CA ALA A 493 8.28 7.95 20.12
C ALA A 493 9.81 8.03 20.04
N ILE A 494 10.44 7.41 19.04
CA ILE A 494 11.89 7.52 18.80
C ILE A 494 12.28 8.96 18.47
N PHE A 495 11.51 9.66 17.62
CA PHE A 495 11.74 11.07 17.32
C PHE A 495 11.67 11.94 18.58
N VAL A 496 10.62 11.77 19.39
CA VAL A 496 10.47 12.49 20.66
C VAL A 496 11.62 12.18 21.61
N LEU A 497 12.03 10.92 21.71
CA LEU A 497 13.16 10.49 22.53
C LEU A 497 14.47 11.14 22.05
N ALA A 498 14.71 11.17 20.73
CA ALA A 498 15.87 11.82 20.13
C ALA A 498 15.93 13.32 20.45
N VAL A 499 14.81 14.03 20.34
CA VAL A 499 14.70 15.46 20.70
C VAL A 499 14.92 15.66 22.19
N LEU A 500 14.35 14.81 23.04
CA LEU A 500 14.54 14.84 24.49
C LEU A 500 16.02 14.66 24.85
N PHE A 501 16.70 13.67 24.24
CA PHE A 501 18.14 13.45 24.47
C PHE A 501 19.00 14.58 23.95
N LEU A 502 18.69 15.15 22.78
CA LEU A 502 19.37 16.34 22.29
C LEU A 502 19.21 17.49 23.29
N GLY A 503 18.00 17.73 23.81
CA GLY A 503 17.72 18.75 24.82
C GLY A 503 18.48 18.51 26.12
N LEU A 504 18.41 17.29 26.67
CA LEU A 504 19.13 16.88 27.88
C LEU A 504 20.64 17.03 27.72
N PHE A 505 21.18 16.58 26.58
CA PHE A 505 22.58 16.71 26.26
C PHE A 505 23.02 18.18 26.18
N LEU A 506 22.28 19.02 25.46
CA LEU A 506 22.56 20.45 25.35
C LEU A 506 22.50 21.12 26.73
N PHE A 507 21.55 20.72 27.58
CA PHE A 507 21.45 21.18 28.96
C PHE A 507 22.71 20.78 29.75
N ILE A 508 23.11 19.50 29.73
CA ILE A 508 24.31 19.02 30.40
C ILE A 508 25.54 19.81 29.93
N MET A 509 25.75 19.94 28.62
CA MET A 509 26.95 20.58 28.07
C MET A 509 27.01 22.09 28.27
N LYS A 510 25.87 22.79 28.22
CA LYS A 510 25.83 24.27 28.30
C LYS A 510 25.58 24.80 29.72
N ARG A 511 24.90 24.04 30.59
CA ARG A 511 24.44 24.53 31.90
C ARG A 511 25.07 23.83 33.09
N THR A 512 25.75 22.70 32.94
CA THR A 512 26.32 21.96 34.08
C THR A 512 27.83 22.09 34.20
N ARG A 513 28.37 21.82 35.40
CA ARG A 513 29.82 21.78 35.67
C ARG A 513 30.54 20.73 34.82
N LEU A 514 29.94 19.56 34.64
CA LEU A 514 30.51 18.51 33.78
C LEU A 514 30.73 19.03 32.35
N GLY A 515 29.76 19.75 31.79
CA GLY A 515 29.90 20.35 30.45
C GLY A 515 30.99 21.43 30.34
N LEU A 516 31.24 22.17 31.43
CA LEU A 516 32.34 23.13 31.51
C LEU A 516 33.69 22.41 31.57
N GLU A 517 33.82 21.41 32.43
CA GLU A 517 35.04 20.61 32.61
C GLU A 517 35.39 19.82 31.35
N VAL A 518 34.40 19.21 30.69
CA VAL A 518 34.58 18.53 29.39
C VAL A 518 35.16 19.50 28.36
N ARG A 519 34.57 20.68 28.19
CA ARG A 519 35.07 21.67 27.23
C ARG A 519 36.50 22.14 27.56
N ALA A 520 36.80 22.37 28.84
CA ALA A 520 38.14 22.74 29.28
C ALA A 520 39.17 21.63 28.96
N VAL A 521 38.84 20.37 29.27
CA VAL A 521 39.69 19.22 28.99
C VAL A 521 39.88 19.01 27.49
N THR A 522 38.84 19.18 26.66
CA THR A 522 38.98 19.04 25.20
C THR A 522 39.88 20.10 24.56
N GLN A 523 39.95 21.30 25.15
CA GLN A 523 40.76 22.38 24.58
C GLN A 523 42.24 22.25 24.97
N ASN A 524 42.51 21.97 26.24
CA ASN A 524 43.87 21.74 26.72
C ASN A 524 43.85 20.90 28.02
N PRO A 525 44.05 19.57 27.91
CA PRO A 525 44.05 18.69 29.08
C PRO A 525 45.10 19.06 30.13
N GLY A 526 46.26 19.56 29.70
CA GLY A 526 47.37 19.94 30.59
C GLY A 526 47.04 21.17 31.44
N MET A 527 46.50 22.22 30.81
CA MET A 527 46.02 23.41 31.53
C MET A 527 44.86 23.06 32.47
N ALA A 528 43.92 22.22 32.02
CA ALA A 528 42.81 21.77 32.87
C ALA A 528 43.31 21.02 34.11
N ALA A 529 44.33 20.16 33.96
CA ALA A 529 44.98 19.47 35.07
C ALA A 529 45.64 20.43 36.07
N SER A 530 46.32 21.47 35.58
CA SER A 530 46.91 22.52 36.43
C SER A 530 45.87 23.33 37.21
N MET A 531 44.63 23.38 36.71
CA MET A 531 43.49 24.03 37.38
C MET A 531 42.71 23.09 38.31
N GLY A 532 43.23 21.88 38.59
CA GLY A 532 42.63 20.92 39.51
C GLY A 532 41.55 20.00 38.91
N ILE A 533 41.33 20.05 37.59
CA ILE A 533 40.39 19.16 36.89
C ILE A 533 41.14 17.88 36.53
N ASN A 534 40.65 16.71 36.95
CA ASN A 534 41.26 15.42 36.58
C ASN A 534 40.81 14.98 35.16
N PRO A 535 41.66 15.05 34.12
CA PRO A 535 41.24 14.78 32.74
C PRO A 535 40.77 13.34 32.53
N ASP A 536 41.41 12.36 33.19
CA ASP A 536 41.03 10.95 33.12
C ASP A 536 39.61 10.73 33.68
N ARG A 537 39.27 11.40 34.80
CA ARG A 537 37.92 11.30 35.40
C ARG A 537 36.87 11.86 34.45
N ILE A 538 37.15 12.99 33.81
CA ILE A 538 36.24 13.64 32.86
C ILE A 538 36.06 12.76 31.62
N ALA A 539 37.15 12.22 31.06
CA ALA A 539 37.11 11.31 29.93
C ALA A 539 36.30 10.03 30.26
N MET A 540 36.53 9.45 31.44
CA MET A 540 35.77 8.29 31.93
C MET A 540 34.28 8.57 32.08
N MET A 541 33.90 9.69 32.72
CA MET A 541 32.50 10.07 32.89
C MET A 541 31.83 10.35 31.55
N THR A 542 32.55 10.98 30.62
CA THR A 542 32.08 11.26 29.26
C THR A 542 31.88 9.96 28.47
N PHE A 543 32.81 9.02 28.60
CA PHE A 543 32.69 7.69 27.98
C PHE A 543 31.48 6.94 28.54
N GLY A 544 31.33 6.89 29.86
CA GLY A 544 30.16 6.32 30.52
C GLY A 544 28.85 6.98 30.07
N LEU A 545 28.80 8.31 29.97
CA LEU A 545 27.62 9.03 29.48
C LEU A 545 27.28 8.65 28.03
N GLY A 546 28.28 8.57 27.15
CA GLY A 546 28.10 8.13 25.77
C GLY A 546 27.56 6.71 25.65
N SER A 547 28.13 5.76 26.41
CA SER A 547 27.64 4.37 26.52
C SER A 547 26.24 4.28 27.13
N GLY A 548 25.95 5.11 28.14
CA GLY A 548 24.64 5.26 28.76
C GLY A 548 23.56 5.63 27.74
N ILE A 549 23.82 6.67 26.94
CA ILE A 549 22.90 7.11 25.89
C ILE A 549 22.74 6.04 24.81
N ALA A 550 23.82 5.33 24.44
CA ALA A 550 23.75 4.22 23.51
C ALA A 550 22.84 3.08 24.03
N GLY A 551 22.85 2.81 25.34
CA GLY A 551 21.94 1.85 25.97
C GLY A 551 20.47 2.25 25.82
N ILE A 552 20.17 3.53 26.00
CA ILE A 552 18.82 4.05 25.79
C ILE A 552 18.40 3.96 24.32
N ALA A 553 19.32 4.28 23.40
CA ALA A 553 19.12 4.05 21.97
C ALA A 553 18.79 2.57 21.69
N GLY A 554 19.47 1.66 22.38
CA GLY A 554 19.21 0.22 22.33
C GLY A 554 17.79 -0.19 22.68
N VAL A 555 17.23 0.35 23.76
CA VAL A 555 15.83 0.08 24.14
C VAL A 555 14.87 0.57 23.05
N ALA A 556 15.10 1.77 22.54
CA ALA A 556 14.25 2.38 21.51
C ALA A 556 14.32 1.63 20.16
N ILE A 557 15.54 1.25 19.75
CA ILE A 557 15.77 0.45 18.54
C ILE A 557 15.19 -0.96 18.72
N GLY A 558 15.32 -1.56 19.91
CA GLY A 558 14.75 -2.89 20.21
C GLY A 558 13.22 -2.92 20.19
N LEU A 559 12.55 -1.79 20.41
CA LEU A 559 11.09 -1.70 20.23
C LEU A 559 10.70 -1.64 18.75
N PHE A 560 11.57 -1.08 17.90
CA PHE A 560 11.35 -0.94 16.47
C PHE A 560 11.81 -2.17 15.67
N ALA A 561 12.93 -2.77 16.07
CA ALA A 561 13.58 -3.91 15.46
C ALA A 561 13.78 -5.01 16.51
N GLN A 562 13.93 -6.26 16.08
CA GLN A 562 14.10 -7.37 17.02
C GLN A 562 15.44 -7.29 17.77
N VAL A 563 15.45 -7.72 19.03
CA VAL A 563 16.68 -7.77 19.83
C VAL A 563 17.48 -9.00 19.43
N THR A 564 18.64 -8.78 18.82
CA THR A 564 19.59 -9.82 18.41
C THR A 564 20.98 -9.55 18.95
N SER A 565 21.82 -10.58 19.01
CA SER A 565 23.22 -10.46 19.42
C SER A 565 24.08 -9.74 18.36
N GLU A 566 23.58 -9.60 17.14
CA GLU A 566 24.21 -8.84 16.05
C GLU A 566 23.69 -7.40 15.93
N LEU A 567 22.71 -6.99 16.74
CA LEU A 567 22.07 -5.66 16.64
C LEU A 567 23.11 -4.53 16.65
N GLY A 568 24.12 -4.63 17.52
CA GLY A 568 25.19 -3.64 17.60
C GLY A 568 25.97 -3.45 16.30
N GLN A 569 26.25 -4.54 15.57
CA GLN A 569 26.98 -4.51 14.30
C GLN A 569 26.17 -3.85 13.17
N GLN A 570 24.85 -4.01 13.19
CA GLN A 570 23.96 -3.41 12.19
C GLN A 570 23.96 -1.87 12.26
N TYR A 571 24.08 -1.32 13.48
CA TYR A 571 23.99 0.12 13.71
C TYR A 571 25.33 0.82 13.92
N ILE A 572 26.43 0.12 14.25
CA ILE A 572 27.74 0.76 14.48
C ILE A 572 28.27 1.46 13.22
N VAL A 573 28.16 0.81 12.06
CA VAL A 573 28.62 1.37 10.78
C VAL A 573 27.83 2.64 10.47
N GLN A 574 26.51 2.61 10.60
CA GLN A 574 25.64 3.77 10.38
C GLN A 574 25.90 4.90 11.38
N SER A 575 26.15 4.56 12.65
CA SER A 575 26.49 5.52 13.69
C SER A 575 27.82 6.22 13.38
N PHE A 576 28.84 5.46 12.97
CA PHE A 576 30.13 6.01 12.59
C PHE A 576 30.02 6.90 11.35
N MET A 577 29.35 6.42 10.31
CA MET A 577 29.06 7.19 9.09
C MET A 577 28.37 8.52 9.42
N THR A 578 27.37 8.50 10.31
CA THR A 578 26.67 9.69 10.79
C THR A 578 27.60 10.71 11.46
N VAL A 579 28.51 10.26 12.33
CA VAL A 579 29.46 11.16 13.00
C VAL A 579 30.49 11.72 12.02
N VAL A 580 31.03 10.89 11.13
CA VAL A 580 32.07 11.31 10.16
C VAL A 580 31.50 12.29 9.13
N VAL A 581 30.34 11.98 8.53
CA VAL A 581 29.66 12.87 7.60
C VAL A 581 29.27 14.16 8.31
N GLY A 582 28.74 14.07 9.54
CA GLY A 582 28.34 15.24 10.31
C GLY A 582 29.49 16.20 10.68
N GLY A 583 30.66 15.63 10.95
CA GLY A 583 31.80 16.34 11.53
C GLY A 583 32.05 15.84 12.95
N VAL A 584 33.26 15.32 13.15
CA VAL A 584 33.69 14.69 14.40
C VAL A 584 33.55 15.65 15.57
N GLY A 585 32.88 15.22 16.62
CA GLY A 585 32.74 15.98 17.87
C GLY A 585 31.91 17.26 17.78
N ASN A 586 31.10 17.42 16.73
CA ASN A 586 30.10 18.47 16.67
C ASN A 586 28.70 17.87 16.62
N ILE A 587 27.90 18.08 17.67
CA ILE A 587 26.56 17.48 17.79
C ILE A 587 25.60 18.01 16.72
N TRP A 588 25.69 19.30 16.37
CA TRP A 588 24.92 19.85 15.24
C TRP A 588 25.36 19.20 13.93
N GLY A 589 26.66 18.92 13.81
CA GLY A 589 27.21 18.12 12.74
C GLY A 589 26.58 16.73 12.70
N THR A 590 26.60 16.00 13.82
CA THR A 590 25.99 14.66 13.94
C THR A 590 24.51 14.66 13.60
N LEU A 591 23.74 15.68 14.02
CA LEU A 591 22.34 15.84 13.66
C LEU A 591 22.17 16.06 12.14
N ALA A 592 22.97 16.93 11.54
CA ALA A 592 22.95 17.16 10.10
C ALA A 592 23.39 15.92 9.31
N GLY A 593 24.38 15.17 9.80
CA GLY A 593 24.84 13.90 9.24
C GLY A 593 23.76 12.83 9.31
N ALA A 594 23.06 12.71 10.44
CA ALA A 594 21.96 11.77 10.62
C ALA A 594 20.80 12.10 9.68
N GLY A 595 20.49 13.39 9.54
CA GLY A 595 19.51 13.90 8.58
C GLY A 595 19.88 13.56 7.13
N LEU A 596 21.12 13.86 6.72
CA LEU A 596 21.60 13.57 5.36
C LEU A 596 21.57 12.07 5.06
N ILE A 597 22.09 11.24 5.97
CA ILE A 597 22.14 9.79 5.78
C ILE A 597 20.73 9.19 5.83
N GLY A 598 19.86 9.64 6.74
CA GLY A 598 18.47 9.17 6.84
C GLY A 598 17.65 9.47 5.58
N VAL A 599 17.71 10.72 5.11
CA VAL A 599 17.04 11.15 3.87
C VAL A 599 17.61 10.41 2.66
N LEU A 600 18.93 10.37 2.52
CA LEU A 600 19.56 9.71 1.37
C LEU A 600 19.26 8.20 1.36
N SER A 601 19.20 7.55 2.52
CA SER A 601 18.87 6.12 2.62
C SER A 601 17.47 5.87 2.05
N LYS A 602 16.49 6.68 2.46
CA LYS A 602 15.10 6.54 2.00
C LYS A 602 14.89 6.93 0.55
N VAL A 603 15.61 7.94 0.05
CA VAL A 603 15.59 8.30 -1.37
C VAL A 603 16.16 7.16 -2.22
N ILE A 604 17.31 6.59 -1.85
CA ILE A 604 17.91 5.46 -2.59
C ILE A 604 16.99 4.23 -2.55
N GLU A 605 16.41 3.91 -1.40
CA GLU A 605 15.45 2.81 -1.23
C GLU A 605 14.20 3.02 -2.11
N SER A 606 13.71 4.26 -2.24
CA SER A 606 12.57 4.59 -3.10
C SER A 606 12.84 4.34 -4.60
N PHE A 607 14.08 4.41 -5.06
CA PHE A 607 14.43 4.09 -6.45
C PHE A 607 14.54 2.58 -6.71
N ASN A 608 14.93 1.79 -5.70
CA ASN A 608 15.03 0.33 -5.81
C ASN A 608 14.46 -0.39 -4.57
N PRO A 609 13.12 -0.44 -4.41
CA PRO A 609 12.49 -1.02 -3.21
C PRO A 609 12.81 -2.52 -3.00
N SER A 610 13.13 -3.24 -4.07
CA SER A 610 13.40 -4.69 -4.04
C SER A 610 14.82 -5.06 -3.59
N ASN A 611 15.75 -4.11 -3.50
CA ASN A 611 17.16 -4.41 -3.18
C ASN A 611 17.73 -3.46 -2.11
N THR A 612 17.43 -3.76 -0.85
CA THR A 612 17.91 -3.00 0.31
C THR A 612 19.44 -3.09 0.50
N LEU A 613 20.09 -4.15 -0.01
CA LEU A 613 21.54 -4.29 0.02
C LEU A 613 22.22 -3.28 -0.92
N ALA A 614 21.65 -3.05 -2.10
CA ALA A 614 22.15 -2.05 -3.03
C ALA A 614 22.13 -0.64 -2.40
N ALA A 615 21.09 -0.33 -1.60
CA ALA A 615 21.00 0.95 -0.91
C ALA A 615 22.17 1.17 0.07
N GLN A 616 22.59 0.13 0.80
CA GLN A 616 23.76 0.21 1.67
C GLN A 616 25.06 0.41 0.88
N THR A 617 25.23 -0.30 -0.25
CA THR A 617 26.42 -0.14 -1.11
C THR A 617 26.52 1.28 -1.68
N PHE A 618 25.42 1.82 -2.21
CA PHE A 618 25.38 3.20 -2.73
C PHE A 618 25.61 4.23 -1.62
N MET A 619 25.11 3.99 -0.42
CA MET A 619 25.37 4.85 0.74
C MET A 619 26.86 4.90 1.08
N ILE A 620 27.54 3.76 1.15
CA ILE A 620 28.98 3.70 1.42
C ILE A 620 29.76 4.44 0.32
N LEU A 621 29.43 4.19 -0.95
CA LEU A 621 30.08 4.88 -2.07
C LEU A 621 29.88 6.40 -1.99
N PHE A 622 28.65 6.85 -1.72
CA PHE A 622 28.34 8.26 -1.53
C PHE A 622 29.18 8.87 -0.41
N ILE A 623 29.32 8.18 0.72
CA ILE A 623 30.09 8.67 1.87
C ILE A 623 31.58 8.74 1.56
N VAL A 624 32.14 7.74 0.87
CA VAL A 624 33.54 7.77 0.42
C VAL A 624 33.78 9.00 -0.46
N ILE A 625 32.90 9.25 -1.43
CA ILE A 625 32.97 10.42 -2.30
C ILE A 625 32.78 11.72 -1.50
N PHE A 626 31.81 11.76 -0.59
CA PHE A 626 31.54 12.91 0.26
C PHE A 626 32.74 13.29 1.11
N ILE A 627 33.39 12.31 1.76
CA ILE A 627 34.58 12.55 2.60
C ILE A 627 35.75 13.04 1.75
N GLN A 628 35.92 12.57 0.51
CA GLN A 628 36.97 13.08 -0.39
C GLN A 628 36.81 14.59 -0.66
N PHE A 629 35.58 15.07 -0.84
CA PHE A 629 35.30 16.50 -1.06
C PHE A 629 35.19 17.31 0.25
N ARG A 630 34.74 16.69 1.34
CA ARG A 630 34.48 17.32 2.65
C ARG A 630 35.09 16.47 3.77
N PRO A 631 36.43 16.39 3.89
CA PRO A 631 37.10 15.51 4.86
C PRO A 631 36.84 15.89 6.32
N ARG A 632 36.41 17.13 6.59
CA ARG A 632 36.05 17.63 7.93
C ARG A 632 34.55 17.49 8.27
N GLY A 633 33.76 16.85 7.40
CA GLY A 633 32.31 16.71 7.54
C GLY A 633 31.52 17.96 7.14
N ILE A 634 30.19 17.91 7.36
CA ILE A 634 29.26 19.00 7.06
C ILE A 634 29.58 20.24 7.89
N ILE A 635 29.78 20.06 9.20
CA ILE A 635 30.08 21.15 10.15
C ILE A 635 31.43 20.92 10.82
N PRO A 636 32.51 21.50 10.27
CA PRO A 636 33.84 21.40 10.86
C PRO A 636 33.90 21.95 12.28
N GLN A 637 34.70 21.33 13.15
CA GLN A 637 35.03 21.94 14.45
C GLN A 637 35.88 23.21 14.24
N ARG A 638 35.56 24.29 14.97
CA ARG A 638 36.34 25.54 14.97
C ARG A 638 37.31 25.55 16.15
N GLY A 639 38.63 25.60 15.88
CA GLY A 639 39.69 25.75 16.88
C GLY A 639 41.06 25.29 16.36
N ARG A 640 42.16 25.75 17.00
CA ARG A 640 43.56 25.43 16.62
C ARG A 640 43.91 23.92 16.63
N ALA A 641 43.06 23.07 17.21
CA ALA A 641 43.19 21.62 17.16
C ALA A 641 42.87 21.03 15.76
N ALA A 642 42.28 21.80 14.84
CA ALA A 642 41.99 21.37 13.47
C ALA A 642 43.17 21.57 12.49
N GLU A 643 44.26 22.17 12.96
CA GLU A 643 45.47 22.54 12.20
C GLU A 643 46.72 21.73 12.61
N ALA A 644 46.59 20.79 13.56
CA ALA A 644 47.69 19.95 14.05
C ALA A 644 47.69 18.55 13.44
#